data_AF-A0A2G7G6P0-F1
#
_entry.id   AF-A0A2G7G6P0-F1
#
_cell.length_a   1.000
_cell.length_b   1.000
_cell.length_c   1.000
_cell.angle_alpha   90.00
_cell.angle_beta   90.00
_cell.angle_gamma   90.00
#
_symmetry.space_group_name_H-M   'P 1'
#
loop_
_entity.id
_entity.type
_entity.pdbx_description
1 polymer ?
#
loop_
_entity_poly.entity_id
_entity_poly.type
_entity_poly.pdbx_seq_one_letter_code
_entity_poly.pdbx_strand_id
1 'polypeptide(L)'
;MASMDKVFAGYAARQSILESTQNTNPFAKGIAWVEGQLVPLAEARIPLLDQGFMHSDLTYDVPSVWDGRFFRLDDHITRLEASCTKLRLQLPLPRDQVKQILVDMVAQSGIRDAFVELIVTRGLKGVRGTRPEDIVNNLYMFVQPYVWVMEPEMQRVGGSAVVARTVRRVPPGAIDPTVKNLQWGDLVRGMFEAADRGATYPFLTDGDAHLTEGSGFNIVLVKDGVLYTPDRGVLQGVTRKSVINVAEALGIEVRVEFVPVDLAYNCDEIFMCTTAGGIMPITTLDGKPVNGGNIGPITKKIWDGYWAMHYDEAYSFEIDYNACEFMLTIHSAGIIGLNVALVLAEKGHGRSITVIAEHLPGDTSATYTSPWAGCNFSAISGSDANALRWDALGYTHLMKLADHHGQDAFVQRIPSTEYWDDHIPHEKIKTMEGYLADFQILPKEKLPTGVNFGISFITVTVNAPKHIEYLHRRLETHYGVLFVRQRIPSIHAAYASPTTQVVFNCVGNAARTLAGVEDPRCFPTRGQVVLVRAPQVRSNIMRHGDGYETYVIPRPGSNGNVILGGYMQEGVNDGSTYSYETQSILERTSALSPELINPEVLAVFAGLRPSRKSGARVERGELLVAGQKRSIVHNYGAGGTGFQAGYGMALDAVALVEDILQSTRTTARL
;
A
#
# COMPACT_ATOMS: atom_id res chain seq x y z
N MET A 1 -0.07 12.39 -35.55
CA MET A 1 -0.26 11.46 -36.70
C MET A 1 -0.58 10.08 -36.14
N ALA A 2 -1.86 9.71 -36.10
CA ALA A 2 -2.33 8.46 -35.48
C ALA A 2 -3.08 7.60 -36.50
N SER A 3 -2.38 7.13 -37.54
CA SER A 3 -2.98 6.21 -38.52
C SER A 3 -3.01 4.78 -37.99
N MET A 4 -3.97 3.96 -38.46
CA MET A 4 -4.12 2.54 -38.09
C MET A 4 -2.80 1.77 -38.09
N ASP A 5 -2.02 1.88 -39.17
CA ASP A 5 -0.74 1.18 -39.29
C ASP A 5 0.26 1.56 -38.20
N LYS A 6 0.40 2.85 -37.88
CA LYS A 6 1.36 3.31 -36.87
C LYS A 6 0.95 2.87 -35.48
N VAL A 7 -0.33 3.04 -35.15
CA VAL A 7 -0.89 2.70 -33.84
C VAL A 7 -0.77 1.20 -33.59
N PHE A 8 -1.19 0.36 -34.55
CA PHE A 8 -1.13 -1.09 -34.40
C PHE A 8 0.29 -1.66 -34.48
N ALA A 9 1.18 -1.09 -35.30
CA ALA A 9 2.59 -1.50 -35.31
C ALA A 9 3.29 -1.19 -33.97
N GLY A 10 3.01 -0.02 -33.38
CA GLY A 10 3.51 0.33 -32.05
C GLY A 10 3.02 -0.63 -30.97
N TYR A 11 1.71 -0.93 -30.97
CA TYR A 11 1.12 -1.94 -30.09
C TYR A 11 1.78 -3.32 -30.25
N ALA A 12 1.93 -3.82 -31.47
CA ALA A 12 2.55 -5.12 -31.73
C ALA A 12 4.00 -5.20 -31.22
N ALA A 13 4.78 -4.12 -31.39
CA ALA A 13 6.15 -4.05 -30.87
C ALA A 13 6.18 -4.13 -29.33
N ARG A 14 5.29 -3.40 -28.64
CA ARG A 14 5.21 -3.42 -27.17
C ARG A 14 4.69 -4.74 -26.63
N GLN A 15 3.75 -5.38 -27.32
CA GLN A 15 3.28 -6.72 -26.98
C GLN A 15 4.41 -7.75 -27.03
N SER A 16 5.26 -7.71 -28.05
CA SER A 16 6.42 -8.60 -28.14
C SER A 16 7.40 -8.41 -26.97
N ILE A 17 7.61 -7.16 -26.53
CA ILE A 17 8.41 -6.86 -25.32
C ILE A 17 7.72 -7.45 -24.09
N LEU A 18 6.42 -7.22 -23.90
CA LEU A 18 5.68 -7.73 -22.74
C LEU A 18 5.74 -9.26 -22.67
N GLU A 19 5.53 -9.95 -23.79
CA GLU A 19 5.63 -11.41 -23.89
C GLU A 19 7.00 -11.93 -23.43
N SER A 20 8.09 -11.24 -23.78
CA SER A 20 9.44 -11.61 -23.36
C SER A 20 9.67 -11.54 -21.83
N THR A 21 8.87 -10.72 -21.13
CA THR A 21 8.98 -10.55 -19.67
C THR A 21 8.17 -11.56 -18.86
N GLN A 22 7.25 -12.32 -19.46
CA GLN A 22 6.29 -13.17 -18.74
C GLN A 22 6.91 -14.25 -17.85
N ASN A 23 8.15 -14.67 -18.14
CA ASN A 23 8.87 -15.66 -17.33
C ASN A 23 9.63 -15.04 -16.15
N THR A 24 9.82 -13.72 -16.13
CA THR A 24 10.62 -13.01 -15.13
C THR A 24 9.81 -12.03 -14.29
N ASN A 25 8.69 -11.52 -14.82
CA ASN A 25 7.74 -10.71 -14.09
C ASN A 25 6.41 -11.48 -13.90
N PRO A 26 6.04 -11.87 -12.67
CA PRO A 26 4.81 -12.61 -12.39
C PRO A 26 3.54 -11.80 -12.70
N PHE A 27 3.66 -10.48 -12.82
CA PHE A 27 2.56 -9.56 -13.08
C PHE A 27 2.41 -9.20 -14.57
N ALA A 28 3.28 -9.66 -15.46
CA ALA A 28 3.21 -9.35 -16.89
C ALA A 28 1.94 -9.87 -17.57
N LYS A 29 1.25 -10.85 -16.96
CA LYS A 29 -0.06 -11.35 -17.40
C LYS A 29 -1.24 -10.67 -16.70
N GLY A 30 -0.95 -9.73 -15.81
CA GLY A 30 -1.93 -8.99 -15.03
C GLY A 30 -1.69 -9.07 -13.52
N ILE A 31 -2.14 -8.03 -12.84
CA ILE A 31 -1.99 -7.82 -11.39
C ILE A 31 -3.33 -7.34 -10.84
N ALA A 32 -3.71 -7.83 -9.66
CA ALA A 32 -4.91 -7.42 -8.96
C ALA A 32 -4.55 -6.83 -7.59
N TRP A 33 -5.33 -5.85 -7.15
CA TRP A 33 -5.36 -5.35 -5.79
C TRP A 33 -6.61 -5.88 -5.10
N VAL A 34 -6.42 -6.66 -4.04
CA VAL A 34 -7.49 -7.29 -3.27
C VAL A 34 -7.15 -7.15 -1.78
N GLU A 35 -8.04 -6.52 -1.00
CA GLU A 35 -7.89 -6.38 0.46
C GLU A 35 -6.53 -5.79 0.88
N GLY A 36 -5.99 -4.82 0.13
CA GLY A 36 -4.68 -4.22 0.40
C GLY A 36 -3.48 -4.96 -0.16
N GLN A 37 -3.68 -6.09 -0.84
CA GLN A 37 -2.61 -6.95 -1.35
C GLN A 37 -2.53 -6.91 -2.87
N LEU A 38 -1.30 -6.89 -3.41
CA LEU A 38 -1.04 -7.08 -4.83
C LEU A 38 -0.80 -8.57 -5.12
N VAL A 39 -1.56 -9.14 -6.04
CA VAL A 39 -1.49 -10.56 -6.41
C VAL A 39 -1.51 -10.73 -7.93
N PRO A 40 -0.89 -11.79 -8.50
CA PRO A 40 -1.07 -12.12 -9.91
C PRO A 40 -2.56 -12.28 -10.22
N LEU A 41 -3.02 -11.73 -11.35
CA LEU A 41 -4.46 -11.69 -11.65
C LEU A 41 -5.13 -13.06 -11.61
N ALA A 42 -4.47 -14.11 -12.10
CA ALA A 42 -4.97 -15.49 -12.08
C ALA A 42 -5.10 -16.08 -10.66
N GLU A 43 -4.37 -15.53 -9.69
CA GLU A 43 -4.37 -15.96 -8.29
C GLU A 43 -5.33 -15.15 -7.43
N ALA A 44 -5.90 -14.06 -7.97
CA ALA A 44 -6.86 -13.23 -7.26
C ALA A 44 -8.08 -14.05 -6.83
N ARG A 45 -8.55 -13.82 -5.60
CA ARG A 45 -9.76 -14.42 -5.03
C ARG A 45 -10.56 -13.32 -4.36
N ILE A 46 -11.88 -13.44 -4.42
CA ILE A 46 -12.80 -12.58 -3.66
C ILE A 46 -13.59 -13.43 -2.67
N PRO A 47 -14.05 -12.87 -1.55
CA PRO A 47 -14.97 -13.56 -0.67
C PRO A 47 -16.22 -13.99 -1.43
N LEU A 48 -16.58 -15.27 -1.34
CA LEU A 48 -17.81 -15.78 -1.97
C LEU A 48 -19.05 -15.04 -1.47
N LEU A 49 -19.04 -14.60 -0.21
CA LEU A 49 -20.16 -13.87 0.40
C LEU A 49 -20.21 -12.38 0.05
N ASP A 50 -19.26 -11.87 -0.75
CA ASP A 50 -19.32 -10.52 -1.26
C ASP A 50 -20.59 -10.33 -2.10
N GLN A 51 -21.36 -9.30 -1.80
CA GLN A 51 -22.64 -9.00 -2.46
C GLN A 51 -22.46 -8.62 -3.94
N GLY A 52 -21.27 -8.19 -4.34
CA GLY A 52 -20.91 -8.06 -5.73
C GLY A 52 -20.96 -9.39 -6.49
N PHE A 53 -20.68 -10.51 -5.82
CA PHE A 53 -20.87 -11.84 -6.42
C PHE A 53 -22.29 -12.39 -6.15
N MET A 54 -22.78 -12.30 -4.92
CA MET A 54 -24.06 -12.90 -4.52
C MET A 54 -25.28 -12.28 -5.22
N HIS A 55 -25.25 -10.97 -5.48
CA HIS A 55 -26.38 -10.26 -6.08
C HIS A 55 -25.98 -9.27 -7.19
N SER A 56 -24.70 -9.24 -7.60
CA SER A 56 -24.20 -8.22 -8.52
C SER A 56 -24.51 -6.79 -8.05
N ASP A 57 -24.50 -6.59 -6.72
CA ASP A 57 -24.73 -5.29 -6.10
C ASP A 57 -23.41 -4.50 -6.06
N LEU A 58 -23.05 -3.99 -7.24
CA LEU A 58 -21.80 -3.31 -7.51
C LEU A 58 -21.95 -2.28 -8.63
N THR A 59 -20.94 -1.42 -8.73
CA THR A 59 -20.63 -0.65 -9.95
C THR A 59 -19.18 -0.88 -10.32
N TYR A 60 -18.83 -0.64 -11.58
CA TYR A 60 -17.43 -0.73 -12.02
C TYR A 60 -17.09 0.35 -13.04
N ASP A 61 -15.80 0.64 -13.22
CA ASP A 61 -15.32 1.45 -14.34
C ASP A 61 -14.01 0.90 -14.91
N VAL A 62 -13.72 1.24 -16.17
CA VAL A 62 -12.61 0.71 -16.95
C VAL A 62 -11.88 1.84 -17.68
N PRO A 63 -10.90 2.50 -17.05
CA PRO A 63 -9.88 3.28 -17.77
C PRO A 63 -8.93 2.39 -18.59
N SER A 64 -8.07 3.01 -19.39
CA SER A 64 -7.01 2.31 -20.14
C SER A 64 -5.66 2.99 -20.00
N VAL A 65 -4.62 2.21 -20.27
CA VAL A 65 -3.27 2.71 -20.56
C VAL A 65 -2.96 2.38 -22.00
N TRP A 66 -2.40 3.33 -22.75
CA TRP A 66 -1.91 3.11 -24.10
C TRP A 66 -0.52 3.71 -24.24
N ASP A 67 0.42 2.93 -24.76
CA ASP A 67 1.82 3.34 -24.89
C ASP A 67 2.42 3.93 -23.60
N GLY A 68 2.08 3.33 -22.45
CA GLY A 68 2.52 3.80 -21.14
C GLY A 68 1.84 5.07 -20.63
N ARG A 69 0.72 5.49 -21.23
CA ARG A 69 -0.02 6.68 -20.84
C ARG A 69 -1.43 6.34 -20.38
N PHE A 70 -1.81 6.77 -19.18
CA PHE A 70 -3.20 6.65 -18.74
C PHE A 70 -4.08 7.59 -19.58
N PHE A 71 -5.19 7.07 -20.12
CA PHE A 71 -6.13 7.87 -20.90
C PHE A 71 -7.37 8.22 -20.10
N ARG A 72 -7.61 9.52 -19.92
CA ARG A 72 -8.79 10.13 -19.26
C ARG A 72 -9.13 9.51 -17.90
N LEU A 73 -8.11 9.12 -17.12
CA LEU A 73 -8.28 8.46 -15.83
C LEU A 73 -9.23 9.23 -14.90
N ASP A 74 -9.11 10.56 -14.86
CA ASP A 74 -9.98 11.42 -14.05
C ASP A 74 -11.46 11.36 -14.43
N ASP A 75 -11.78 11.28 -15.73
CA ASP A 75 -13.15 11.15 -16.21
C ASP A 75 -13.75 9.81 -15.76
N HIS A 76 -12.96 8.73 -15.80
CA HIS A 76 -13.36 7.40 -15.35
C HIS A 76 -13.59 7.34 -13.83
N ILE A 77 -12.68 7.89 -13.02
CA ILE A 77 -12.86 7.93 -11.56
C ILE A 77 -14.08 8.78 -11.19
N THR A 78 -14.27 9.93 -11.86
CA THR A 78 -15.44 10.79 -11.63
C THR A 78 -16.76 10.06 -11.96
N ARG A 79 -16.80 9.29 -13.06
CA ARG A 79 -17.99 8.49 -13.40
C ARG A 79 -18.21 7.33 -12.43
N LEU A 80 -17.15 6.70 -11.93
CA LEU A 80 -17.24 5.67 -10.90
C LEU A 80 -17.86 6.24 -9.61
N GLU A 81 -17.39 7.39 -9.14
CA GLU A 81 -17.93 8.08 -7.95
C GLU A 81 -19.41 8.48 -8.14
N ALA A 82 -19.77 8.97 -9.33
CA ALA A 82 -21.17 9.27 -9.66
C ALA A 82 -22.05 8.00 -9.66
N SER A 83 -21.53 6.89 -10.17
CA SER A 83 -22.21 5.59 -10.18
C SER A 83 -22.38 5.04 -8.76
N CYS A 84 -21.33 5.13 -7.94
CA CYS A 84 -21.39 4.81 -6.51
C CYS A 84 -22.49 5.61 -5.82
N THR A 85 -22.53 6.92 -6.04
CA THR A 85 -23.55 7.81 -5.46
C THR A 85 -24.97 7.37 -5.80
N LYS A 86 -25.24 7.06 -7.08
CA LYS A 86 -26.56 6.57 -7.54
C LYS A 86 -26.95 5.24 -6.89
N LEU A 87 -25.99 4.36 -6.63
CA LEU A 87 -26.20 3.09 -5.95
C LEU A 87 -26.11 3.18 -4.42
N ARG A 88 -25.89 4.37 -3.84
CA ARG A 88 -25.63 4.57 -2.40
C ARG A 88 -24.43 3.74 -1.90
N LEU A 89 -23.43 3.58 -2.75
CA LEU A 89 -22.10 3.06 -2.42
C LEU A 89 -21.17 4.24 -2.13
N GLN A 90 -20.07 3.97 -1.47
CA GLN A 90 -18.96 4.89 -1.26
C GLN A 90 -17.69 4.25 -1.79
N LEU A 91 -16.86 5.04 -2.49
CA LEU A 91 -15.51 4.61 -2.86
C LEU A 91 -14.70 4.38 -1.57
N PRO A 92 -14.22 3.16 -1.26
CA PRO A 92 -13.63 2.86 0.05
C PRO A 92 -12.29 3.54 0.34
N LEU A 93 -11.62 4.07 -0.69
CA LEU A 93 -10.35 4.78 -0.59
C LEU A 93 -10.46 6.19 -1.21
N PRO A 94 -9.69 7.18 -0.72
CA PRO A 94 -9.58 8.48 -1.37
C PRO A 94 -9.15 8.36 -2.84
N ARG A 95 -9.70 9.22 -3.70
CA ARG A 95 -9.43 9.22 -5.15
C ARG A 95 -7.94 9.23 -5.50
N ASP A 96 -7.13 10.02 -4.79
CA ASP A 96 -5.71 10.18 -5.10
C ASP A 96 -4.93 8.92 -4.73
N GLN A 97 -5.34 8.24 -3.65
CA GLN A 97 -4.79 6.93 -3.28
C GLN A 97 -5.15 5.87 -4.32
N VAL A 98 -6.39 5.86 -4.81
CA VAL A 98 -6.82 4.94 -5.88
C VAL A 98 -5.98 5.15 -7.14
N LYS A 99 -5.82 6.40 -7.60
CA LYS A 99 -4.99 6.71 -8.78
C LYS A 99 -3.55 6.24 -8.59
N GLN A 100 -2.95 6.50 -7.43
CA GLN A 100 -1.58 6.09 -7.15
C GLN A 100 -1.45 4.56 -7.21
N ILE A 101 -2.35 3.82 -6.56
CA ILE A 101 -2.34 2.35 -6.60
C ILE A 101 -2.44 1.84 -8.04
N LEU A 102 -3.32 2.41 -8.88
CA LEU A 102 -3.43 2.01 -10.29
C LEU A 102 -2.13 2.27 -11.07
N VAL A 103 -1.49 3.42 -10.86
CA VAL A 103 -0.20 3.75 -11.48
C VAL A 103 0.87 2.75 -11.05
N ASP A 104 0.95 2.44 -9.76
CA ASP A 104 1.91 1.48 -9.22
C ASP A 104 1.67 0.07 -9.76
N MET A 105 0.40 -0.36 -9.84
CA MET A 105 0.03 -1.65 -10.42
C MET A 105 0.46 -1.76 -11.89
N VAL A 106 0.19 -0.74 -12.69
CA VAL A 106 0.59 -0.71 -14.10
C VAL A 106 2.12 -0.73 -14.20
N ALA A 107 2.81 0.10 -13.43
CA ALA A 107 4.27 0.17 -13.41
C ALA A 107 4.91 -1.19 -13.06
N GLN A 108 4.45 -1.84 -11.98
CA GLN A 108 4.93 -3.15 -11.54
C GLN A 108 4.63 -4.27 -12.54
N SER A 109 3.50 -4.19 -13.25
CA SER A 109 3.17 -5.18 -14.29
C SER A 109 4.06 -5.06 -15.53
N GLY A 110 4.66 -3.90 -15.79
CA GLY A 110 5.38 -3.59 -17.02
C GLY A 110 4.49 -3.43 -18.26
N ILE A 111 3.17 -3.60 -18.12
CA ILE A 111 2.20 -3.54 -19.24
C ILE A 111 2.08 -2.10 -19.74
N ARG A 112 2.40 -1.88 -21.02
CA ARG A 112 2.33 -0.55 -21.66
C ARG A 112 0.97 -0.25 -22.29
N ASP A 113 0.26 -1.29 -22.72
CA ASP A 113 -1.09 -1.20 -23.26
C ASP A 113 -1.98 -2.03 -22.36
N ALA A 114 -2.78 -1.37 -21.51
CA ALA A 114 -3.48 -2.03 -20.41
C ALA A 114 -4.98 -1.75 -20.40
N PHE A 115 -5.72 -2.80 -20.04
CA PHE A 115 -7.08 -2.72 -19.53
C PHE A 115 -7.01 -2.59 -18.01
N VAL A 116 -7.62 -1.55 -17.45
CA VAL A 116 -7.57 -1.26 -16.02
C VAL A 116 -8.99 -1.18 -15.51
N GLU A 117 -9.37 -2.03 -14.55
CA GLU A 117 -10.74 -2.10 -14.04
C GLU A 117 -10.79 -1.90 -12.53
N LEU A 118 -11.82 -1.16 -12.09
CA LEU A 118 -12.14 -0.89 -10.70
C LEU A 118 -13.57 -1.31 -10.42
N ILE A 119 -13.78 -2.07 -9.35
CA ILE A 119 -15.09 -2.59 -8.94
C ILE A 119 -15.35 -2.16 -7.50
N VAL A 120 -16.48 -1.48 -7.26
CA VAL A 120 -16.96 -1.15 -5.91
C VAL A 120 -18.22 -1.95 -5.65
N THR A 121 -18.20 -2.80 -4.62
CA THR A 121 -19.33 -3.66 -4.25
C THR A 121 -19.98 -3.20 -2.95
N ARG A 122 -21.20 -3.67 -2.69
CA ARG A 122 -21.87 -3.46 -1.40
C ARG A 122 -21.09 -4.02 -0.20
N GLY A 123 -20.17 -4.96 -0.44
CA GLY A 123 -19.35 -5.63 0.57
C GLY A 123 -19.98 -6.92 1.07
N LEU A 124 -19.73 -7.31 2.33
CA LEU A 124 -20.12 -8.63 2.84
C LEU A 124 -21.59 -8.74 3.30
N LYS A 125 -22.25 -7.62 3.57
CA LYS A 125 -23.63 -7.59 4.06
C LYS A 125 -24.58 -7.11 2.96
N GLY A 126 -25.60 -7.92 2.65
CA GLY A 126 -26.65 -7.56 1.71
C GLY A 126 -27.56 -6.43 2.22
N VAL A 127 -28.15 -5.68 1.30
CA VAL A 127 -29.10 -4.60 1.62
C VAL A 127 -30.33 -5.13 2.36
N ARG A 128 -30.85 -6.29 1.95
CA ARG A 128 -32.07 -6.87 2.54
C ARG A 128 -31.85 -7.24 4.01
N GLY A 129 -32.51 -6.51 4.91
CA GLY A 129 -32.51 -6.78 6.35
C GLY A 129 -31.31 -6.21 7.10
N THR A 130 -30.43 -5.44 6.45
CA THR A 130 -29.30 -4.76 7.07
C THR A 130 -29.61 -3.27 7.17
N ARG A 131 -29.25 -2.64 8.29
CA ARG A 131 -29.38 -1.19 8.42
C ARG A 131 -28.32 -0.48 7.56
N PRO A 132 -28.62 0.66 6.92
CA PRO A 132 -27.67 1.34 6.04
C PRO A 132 -26.31 1.62 6.68
N GLU A 133 -26.29 1.98 7.96
CA GLU A 133 -25.05 2.28 8.72
C GLU A 133 -24.16 1.06 8.99
N ASP A 134 -24.68 -0.16 8.84
CA ASP A 134 -23.94 -1.40 9.12
C ASP A 134 -23.21 -1.96 7.88
N ILE A 135 -23.38 -1.32 6.72
CA ILE A 135 -22.84 -1.74 5.42
C ILE A 135 -21.46 -1.12 5.20
N VAL A 136 -20.49 -1.95 4.84
CA VAL A 136 -19.12 -1.53 4.50
C VAL A 136 -18.83 -2.01 3.09
N ASN A 137 -18.51 -1.09 2.17
CA ASN A 137 -18.28 -1.41 0.76
C ASN A 137 -16.86 -1.94 0.53
N ASN A 138 -16.72 -2.85 -0.44
CA ASN A 138 -15.42 -3.39 -0.85
C ASN A 138 -14.96 -2.76 -2.17
N LEU A 139 -13.64 -2.73 -2.37
CA LEU A 139 -12.98 -2.28 -3.60
C LEU A 139 -12.11 -3.41 -4.13
N TYR A 140 -12.20 -3.65 -5.44
CA TYR A 140 -11.28 -4.50 -6.17
C TYR A 140 -10.74 -3.72 -7.36
N MET A 141 -9.46 -3.89 -7.67
CA MET A 141 -8.85 -3.29 -8.85
C MET A 141 -8.01 -4.33 -9.56
N PHE A 142 -7.95 -4.29 -10.89
CA PHE A 142 -7.00 -5.09 -11.63
C PHE A 142 -6.52 -4.42 -12.90
N VAL A 143 -5.32 -4.83 -13.31
CA VAL A 143 -4.66 -4.45 -14.56
C VAL A 143 -4.39 -5.73 -15.32
N GLN A 144 -4.70 -5.74 -16.61
CA GLN A 144 -4.36 -6.82 -17.53
C GLN A 144 -3.94 -6.25 -18.89
N PRO A 145 -3.32 -7.06 -19.77
CA PRO A 145 -3.05 -6.62 -21.14
C PRO A 145 -4.30 -6.07 -21.84
N TYR A 146 -4.12 -5.07 -22.70
CA TYR A 146 -5.22 -4.39 -23.38
C TYR A 146 -6.17 -5.39 -24.07
N VAL A 147 -7.48 -5.17 -23.89
CA VAL A 147 -8.54 -6.02 -24.44
C VAL A 147 -9.12 -5.36 -25.69
N TRP A 148 -9.28 -6.14 -26.75
CA TRP A 148 -9.94 -5.72 -27.98
C TRP A 148 -11.33 -6.33 -28.08
N VAL A 149 -12.37 -5.50 -28.03
CA VAL A 149 -13.72 -5.92 -28.43
C VAL A 149 -13.77 -6.20 -29.94
N MET A 150 -13.04 -5.41 -30.73
CA MET A 150 -12.75 -5.67 -32.13
C MET A 150 -11.24 -5.68 -32.35
N GLU A 151 -10.70 -6.84 -32.72
CA GLU A 151 -9.28 -7.04 -32.97
C GLU A 151 -8.73 -6.08 -34.05
N PRO A 152 -7.46 -5.65 -33.96
CA PRO A 152 -6.85 -4.69 -34.89
C PRO A 152 -7.08 -5.01 -36.37
N GLU A 153 -6.92 -6.28 -36.76
CA GLU A 153 -7.10 -6.71 -38.15
C GLU A 153 -8.56 -6.62 -38.60
N MET A 154 -9.53 -6.86 -37.70
CA MET A 154 -10.94 -6.66 -38.01
C MET A 154 -11.28 -5.17 -38.15
N GLN A 155 -10.63 -4.28 -37.38
CA GLN A 155 -10.84 -2.83 -37.53
C GLN A 155 -10.42 -2.30 -38.90
N ARG A 156 -9.49 -2.98 -39.60
CA ARG A 156 -9.04 -2.60 -40.95
C ARG A 156 -10.09 -2.85 -42.03
N VAL A 157 -11.04 -3.75 -41.78
CA VAL A 157 -12.08 -4.17 -42.74
C VAL A 157 -13.50 -3.83 -42.28
N GLY A 158 -13.69 -3.66 -40.97
CA GLY A 158 -14.98 -3.46 -40.33
C GLY A 158 -15.68 -4.78 -39.96
N GLY A 159 -16.47 -4.72 -38.90
CA GLY A 159 -17.21 -5.86 -38.35
C GLY A 159 -18.62 -6.03 -38.92
N SER A 160 -19.26 -7.13 -38.50
CA SER A 160 -20.64 -7.46 -38.80
C SER A 160 -21.52 -7.31 -37.56
N ALA A 161 -22.61 -6.54 -37.69
CA ALA A 161 -23.57 -6.31 -36.63
C ALA A 161 -24.97 -6.82 -36.99
N VAL A 162 -25.79 -7.02 -35.96
CA VAL A 162 -27.24 -7.24 -36.10
C VAL A 162 -28.03 -6.34 -35.18
N VAL A 163 -29.19 -5.86 -35.63
CA VAL A 163 -30.17 -5.29 -34.70
C VAL A 163 -30.87 -6.45 -34.01
N ALA A 164 -30.70 -6.56 -32.69
CA ALA A 164 -31.21 -7.69 -31.91
C ALA A 164 -32.74 -7.74 -31.94
N ARG A 165 -33.31 -8.92 -32.18
CA ARG A 165 -34.76 -9.17 -32.29
C ARG A 165 -35.30 -10.12 -31.22
N THR A 166 -34.42 -10.83 -30.50
CA THR A 166 -34.79 -11.78 -29.42
C THR A 166 -34.57 -11.19 -28.03
N VAL A 167 -33.87 -10.06 -27.96
CA VAL A 167 -33.58 -9.34 -26.73
C VAL A 167 -33.55 -7.83 -27.00
N ARG A 168 -33.91 -7.06 -25.97
CA ARG A 168 -33.85 -5.60 -25.91
C ARG A 168 -33.01 -5.19 -24.71
N ARG A 169 -32.54 -3.95 -24.67
CA ARG A 169 -31.80 -3.40 -23.53
C ARG A 169 -32.69 -3.33 -22.30
N VAL A 170 -32.13 -3.60 -21.12
CA VAL A 170 -32.81 -3.33 -19.85
C VAL A 170 -33.16 -1.84 -19.78
N PRO A 171 -34.44 -1.48 -19.56
CA PRO A 171 -34.86 -0.08 -19.58
C PRO A 171 -34.36 0.69 -18.34
N PRO A 172 -34.12 2.02 -18.44
CA PRO A 172 -33.64 2.85 -17.33
C PRO A 172 -34.47 2.81 -16.05
N GLY A 173 -35.77 2.49 -16.14
CA GLY A 173 -36.65 2.35 -14.98
C GLY A 173 -36.44 1.05 -14.19
N ALA A 174 -35.71 0.08 -14.75
CA ALA A 174 -35.34 -1.16 -14.07
C ALA A 174 -33.90 -1.10 -13.54
N ILE A 175 -32.94 -0.81 -14.42
CA ILE A 175 -31.53 -0.56 -14.07
C ILE A 175 -31.11 0.70 -14.83
N ASP A 176 -30.60 1.72 -14.13
CA ASP A 176 -30.08 2.93 -14.77
C ASP A 176 -28.80 2.58 -15.56
N PRO A 177 -28.80 2.63 -16.91
CA PRO A 177 -27.65 2.23 -17.72
C PRO A 177 -26.50 3.24 -17.64
N THR A 178 -26.72 4.42 -17.08
CA THR A 178 -25.65 5.38 -16.81
C THR A 178 -24.80 4.98 -15.60
N VAL A 179 -25.29 4.05 -14.77
CA VAL A 179 -24.51 3.32 -13.76
C VAL A 179 -23.88 2.11 -14.44
N LYS A 180 -22.58 2.18 -14.67
CA LYS A 180 -21.84 1.09 -15.33
C LYS A 180 -21.82 -0.15 -14.42
N ASN A 181 -22.40 -1.25 -14.88
CA ASN A 181 -22.68 -2.44 -14.07
C ASN A 181 -22.37 -3.75 -14.82
N LEU A 182 -22.24 -4.85 -14.06
CA LEU A 182 -21.94 -6.19 -14.57
C LEU A 182 -23.20 -7.08 -14.70
N GLN A 183 -24.41 -6.51 -14.66
CA GLN A 183 -25.67 -7.25 -14.79
C GLN A 183 -26.02 -7.49 -16.28
N TRP A 184 -25.16 -8.21 -16.98
CA TRP A 184 -25.12 -8.31 -18.45
C TRP A 184 -26.10 -9.32 -19.07
N GLY A 185 -27.21 -9.65 -18.42
CA GLY A 185 -28.11 -10.71 -18.90
C GLY A 185 -28.68 -10.46 -20.31
N ASP A 186 -29.02 -9.22 -20.64
CA ASP A 186 -29.47 -8.80 -21.97
C ASP A 186 -28.32 -8.71 -22.99
N LEU A 187 -27.19 -8.15 -22.58
CA LEU A 187 -25.99 -8.02 -23.41
C LEU A 187 -25.45 -9.39 -23.83
N VAL A 188 -25.40 -10.35 -22.91
CA VAL A 188 -24.98 -11.75 -23.17
C VAL A 188 -25.95 -12.44 -24.12
N ARG A 189 -27.26 -12.29 -23.94
CA ARG A 189 -28.26 -12.80 -24.90
C ARG A 189 -28.09 -12.19 -26.29
N GLY A 190 -27.73 -10.91 -26.36
CA GLY A 190 -27.42 -10.24 -27.63
C GLY A 190 -26.24 -10.89 -28.34
N MET A 191 -25.16 -11.19 -27.60
CA MET A 191 -23.98 -11.86 -28.18
C MET A 191 -24.33 -13.23 -28.77
N PHE A 192 -25.15 -14.03 -28.05
CA PHE A 192 -25.65 -15.29 -28.60
C PHE A 192 -26.49 -15.09 -29.85
N GLU A 193 -27.40 -14.12 -29.86
CA GLU A 193 -28.21 -13.84 -31.05
C GLU A 193 -27.36 -13.41 -32.25
N ALA A 194 -26.34 -12.58 -32.04
CA ALA A 194 -25.41 -12.19 -33.11
C ALA A 194 -24.73 -13.42 -33.71
N ALA A 195 -24.20 -14.30 -32.86
CA ALA A 195 -23.57 -15.55 -33.30
C ALA A 195 -24.54 -16.46 -34.07
N ASP A 196 -25.77 -16.66 -33.55
CA ASP A 196 -26.82 -17.45 -34.20
C ASP A 196 -27.20 -16.91 -35.59
N ARG A 197 -27.04 -15.60 -35.79
CA ARG A 197 -27.33 -14.90 -37.04
C ARG A 197 -26.10 -14.68 -37.92
N GLY A 198 -24.95 -15.28 -37.58
CA GLY A 198 -23.72 -15.20 -38.36
C GLY A 198 -23.04 -13.81 -38.33
N ALA A 199 -23.31 -13.02 -37.30
CA ALA A 199 -22.69 -11.73 -37.04
C ALA A 199 -21.88 -11.75 -35.74
N THR A 200 -21.12 -10.69 -35.48
CA THR A 200 -20.29 -10.58 -34.26
C THR A 200 -20.92 -9.66 -33.22
N TYR A 201 -21.51 -8.54 -33.64
CA TYR A 201 -21.89 -7.46 -32.72
C TYR A 201 -23.41 -7.27 -32.62
N PRO A 202 -24.00 -7.34 -31.41
CA PRO A 202 -25.42 -7.06 -31.23
C PRO A 202 -25.67 -5.57 -30.96
N PHE A 203 -26.61 -4.98 -31.69
CA PHE A 203 -27.19 -3.66 -31.40
C PHE A 203 -28.54 -3.86 -30.72
N LEU A 204 -28.66 -3.47 -29.45
CA LEU A 204 -29.91 -3.62 -28.71
C LEU A 204 -30.79 -2.40 -28.91
N THR A 205 -32.09 -2.65 -29.03
CA THR A 205 -33.11 -1.60 -29.03
C THR A 205 -33.62 -1.36 -27.61
N ASP A 206 -34.31 -0.24 -27.40
CA ASP A 206 -35.15 -0.03 -26.20
C ASP A 206 -36.44 -0.87 -26.25
N GLY A 207 -36.74 -1.44 -27.42
CA GLY A 207 -37.97 -2.12 -27.77
C GLY A 207 -39.18 -1.19 -27.85
N ASP A 208 -38.91 0.09 -28.12
CA ASP A 208 -39.82 1.16 -28.55
C ASP A 208 -39.27 1.82 -29.84
N ALA A 209 -38.68 1.01 -30.71
CA ALA A 209 -38.14 1.36 -32.03
C ALA A 209 -36.92 2.31 -32.09
N HIS A 210 -36.18 2.48 -30.98
CA HIS A 210 -34.92 3.25 -30.98
C HIS A 210 -33.71 2.38 -30.64
N LEU A 211 -32.55 2.77 -31.16
CA LEU A 211 -31.27 2.19 -30.79
C LEU A 211 -30.85 2.61 -29.38
N THR A 212 -30.13 1.73 -28.71
CA THR A 212 -29.45 2.02 -27.44
C THR A 212 -27.94 1.79 -27.58
N GLU A 213 -27.42 0.70 -27.02
CA GLU A 213 -26.02 0.31 -27.02
C GLU A 213 -25.88 -1.18 -27.35
N GLY A 214 -24.66 -1.69 -27.40
CA GLY A 214 -24.40 -3.12 -27.55
C GLY A 214 -23.64 -3.70 -26.36
N SER A 215 -23.14 -4.93 -26.54
CA SER A 215 -22.41 -5.68 -25.51
C SER A 215 -21.02 -5.09 -25.25
N GLY A 216 -20.97 -4.00 -24.47
CA GLY A 216 -19.73 -3.34 -24.04
C GLY A 216 -19.30 -2.14 -24.90
N PHE A 217 -20.19 -1.56 -25.70
CA PHE A 217 -19.88 -0.41 -26.57
C PHE A 217 -21.10 0.48 -26.85
N ASN A 218 -20.86 1.78 -27.09
CA ASN A 218 -21.87 2.68 -27.63
C ASN A 218 -21.92 2.58 -29.17
N ILE A 219 -23.05 2.96 -29.77
CA ILE A 219 -23.29 2.96 -31.21
C ILE A 219 -23.29 4.40 -31.74
N VAL A 220 -22.65 4.61 -32.88
CA VAL A 220 -22.66 5.88 -33.61
C VAL A 220 -22.97 5.62 -35.08
N LEU A 221 -23.94 6.35 -35.61
CA LEU A 221 -24.29 6.36 -37.02
C LEU A 221 -23.79 7.65 -37.67
N VAL A 222 -23.43 7.60 -38.95
CA VAL A 222 -23.11 8.78 -39.76
C VAL A 222 -24.15 8.89 -40.86
N LYS A 223 -24.79 10.05 -40.98
CA LYS A 223 -25.70 10.36 -42.09
C LYS A 223 -25.51 11.78 -42.58
N ASP A 224 -25.28 11.94 -43.88
CA ASP A 224 -25.13 13.21 -44.59
C ASP A 224 -24.10 14.14 -43.90
N GLY A 225 -23.00 13.56 -43.42
CA GLY A 225 -21.92 14.29 -42.75
C GLY A 225 -22.14 14.56 -41.25
N VAL A 226 -23.25 14.10 -40.66
CA VAL A 226 -23.60 14.31 -39.24
C VAL A 226 -23.50 13.00 -38.47
N LEU A 227 -22.96 13.05 -37.24
CA LEU A 227 -22.89 11.92 -36.32
C LEU A 227 -24.16 11.86 -35.46
N TYR A 228 -24.74 10.67 -35.29
CA TYR A 228 -25.91 10.42 -34.46
C TYR A 228 -25.59 9.34 -33.43
N THR A 229 -25.90 9.58 -32.16
CA THR A 229 -25.71 8.58 -31.10
C THR A 229 -26.80 8.69 -30.03
N PRO A 230 -27.32 7.57 -29.48
CA PRO A 230 -28.40 7.60 -28.49
C PRO A 230 -28.09 8.42 -27.24
N ASP A 231 -29.01 9.29 -26.83
CA ASP A 231 -28.89 10.10 -25.59
C ASP A 231 -29.28 9.33 -24.32
N ARG A 232 -30.24 8.42 -24.45
CA ARG A 232 -30.89 7.69 -23.34
C ARG A 232 -30.81 6.18 -23.54
N GLY A 233 -30.98 5.42 -22.45
CA GLY A 233 -30.97 3.96 -22.49
C GLY A 233 -29.56 3.37 -22.59
N VAL A 234 -28.51 4.18 -22.40
CA VAL A 234 -27.12 3.81 -22.64
C VAL A 234 -26.19 4.32 -21.54
N LEU A 235 -25.00 3.72 -21.45
CA LEU A 235 -23.90 4.30 -20.72
C LEU A 235 -23.39 5.57 -21.42
N GLN A 236 -23.11 6.61 -20.65
CA GLN A 236 -22.38 7.80 -21.14
C GLN A 236 -20.88 7.48 -21.26
N GLY A 237 -20.51 6.76 -22.32
CA GLY A 237 -19.16 6.26 -22.55
C GLY A 237 -18.10 7.37 -22.60
N VAL A 238 -16.90 7.10 -22.05
CA VAL A 238 -15.79 8.07 -22.10
C VAL A 238 -15.22 8.11 -23.53
N THR A 239 -15.18 6.98 -24.22
CA THR A 239 -14.87 6.94 -25.66
C THR A 239 -15.87 7.75 -26.48
N ARG A 240 -17.18 7.67 -26.17
CA ARG A 240 -18.21 8.50 -26.81
C ARG A 240 -18.00 9.99 -26.54
N LYS A 241 -17.62 10.36 -25.31
CA LYS A 241 -17.22 11.73 -24.95
C LYS A 241 -16.03 12.18 -25.81
N SER A 242 -15.03 11.32 -26.00
CA SER A 242 -13.88 11.61 -26.88
C SER A 242 -14.29 11.71 -28.36
N VAL A 243 -15.21 10.89 -28.85
CA VAL A 243 -15.77 11.02 -30.22
C VAL A 243 -16.40 12.41 -30.41
N ILE A 244 -17.18 12.88 -29.43
CA ILE A 244 -17.78 14.22 -29.47
C ILE A 244 -16.67 15.28 -29.52
N ASN A 245 -15.64 15.19 -28.68
CA ASN A 245 -14.53 16.15 -28.68
C ASN A 245 -13.75 16.16 -30.01
N VAL A 246 -13.52 14.99 -30.61
CA VAL A 246 -12.85 14.89 -31.91
C VAL A 246 -13.74 15.48 -33.01
N ALA A 247 -15.03 15.19 -33.01
CA ALA A 247 -15.97 15.72 -33.99
C ALA A 247 -16.06 17.26 -33.90
N GLU A 248 -16.18 17.82 -32.70
CA GLU A 248 -16.13 19.26 -32.44
C GLU A 248 -14.85 19.89 -32.99
N ALA A 249 -13.68 19.29 -32.72
CA ALA A 249 -12.40 19.77 -33.21
C ALA A 249 -12.28 19.71 -34.75
N LEU A 250 -13.00 18.80 -35.40
CA LEU A 250 -13.06 18.64 -36.85
C LEU A 250 -14.19 19.44 -37.51
N GLY A 251 -15.03 20.13 -36.74
CA GLY A 251 -16.21 20.83 -37.25
C GLY A 251 -17.30 19.91 -37.79
N ILE A 252 -17.39 18.68 -37.27
CA ILE A 252 -18.42 17.69 -37.62
C ILE A 252 -19.54 17.78 -36.57
N GLU A 253 -20.78 17.97 -37.02
CA GLU A 253 -21.95 18.02 -36.13
C GLU A 253 -22.19 16.65 -35.46
N VAL A 254 -22.50 16.67 -34.17
CA VAL A 254 -22.91 15.49 -33.40
C VAL A 254 -24.26 15.73 -32.76
N ARG A 255 -25.20 14.82 -33.03
CA ARG A 255 -26.52 14.77 -32.40
C ARG A 255 -26.59 13.63 -31.40
N VAL A 256 -26.67 14.02 -30.13
CA VAL A 256 -26.92 13.11 -29.02
C VAL A 256 -28.42 13.19 -28.73
N GLU A 257 -29.20 12.29 -29.33
CA GLU A 257 -30.67 12.31 -29.34
C GLU A 257 -31.26 10.89 -29.43
N PHE A 258 -32.58 10.76 -29.50
CA PHE A 258 -33.21 9.49 -29.84
C PHE A 258 -32.87 9.11 -31.28
N VAL A 259 -32.31 7.91 -31.47
CA VAL A 259 -31.91 7.41 -32.79
C VAL A 259 -32.85 6.28 -33.21
N PRO A 260 -33.76 6.51 -34.17
CA PRO A 260 -34.65 5.46 -34.67
C PRO A 260 -33.87 4.31 -35.28
N VAL A 261 -34.34 3.08 -35.07
CA VAL A 261 -33.73 1.87 -35.65
C VAL A 261 -33.60 1.96 -37.17
N ASP A 262 -34.58 2.59 -37.84
CA ASP A 262 -34.57 2.79 -39.30
C ASP A 262 -33.33 3.56 -39.80
N LEU A 263 -32.80 4.50 -39.01
CA LEU A 263 -31.60 5.26 -39.40
C LEU A 263 -30.39 4.34 -39.58
N ALA A 264 -30.30 3.23 -38.82
CA ALA A 264 -29.20 2.26 -38.96
C ALA A 264 -29.16 1.61 -40.34
N TYR A 265 -30.32 1.42 -40.97
CA TYR A 265 -30.43 0.80 -42.29
C TYR A 265 -30.24 1.80 -43.45
N ASN A 266 -30.34 3.10 -43.16
CA ASN A 266 -30.27 4.19 -44.15
C ASN A 266 -29.05 5.12 -43.97
N CYS A 267 -28.18 4.83 -42.99
CA CYS A 267 -26.96 5.57 -42.71
C CYS A 267 -25.85 5.33 -43.74
N ASP A 268 -24.87 6.24 -43.75
CA ASP A 268 -23.73 6.19 -44.67
C ASP A 268 -22.54 5.46 -44.05
N GLU A 269 -22.37 5.52 -42.72
CA GLU A 269 -21.33 4.80 -41.98
C GLU A 269 -21.85 4.40 -40.59
N ILE A 270 -21.29 3.33 -40.01
CA ILE A 270 -21.53 2.91 -38.63
C ILE A 270 -20.20 2.62 -37.96
N PHE A 271 -20.05 3.04 -36.71
CA PHE A 271 -19.00 2.54 -35.84
C PHE A 271 -19.47 2.40 -34.39
N MET A 272 -18.83 1.47 -33.69
CA MET A 272 -18.96 1.30 -32.25
C MET A 272 -17.81 2.04 -31.54
N CYS A 273 -18.01 2.44 -30.29
CA CYS A 273 -16.94 3.04 -29.50
C CYS A 273 -16.93 2.52 -28.06
N THR A 274 -15.75 2.14 -27.56
CA THR A 274 -15.51 1.67 -26.19
C THR A 274 -14.04 1.79 -25.78
N THR A 275 -13.76 1.77 -24.48
CA THR A 275 -12.37 1.83 -23.97
C THR A 275 -11.59 0.59 -24.39
N ALA A 276 -12.22 -0.58 -24.36
CA ALA A 276 -11.62 -1.86 -24.77
C ALA A 276 -11.68 -2.05 -26.31
N GLY A 277 -10.96 -1.23 -27.07
CA GLY A 277 -10.88 -1.36 -28.52
C GLY A 277 -10.92 -0.04 -29.31
N GLY A 278 -11.34 1.06 -28.67
CA GLY A 278 -11.38 2.39 -29.29
C GLY A 278 -12.56 2.55 -30.25
N ILE A 279 -12.27 2.94 -31.49
CA ILE A 279 -13.24 3.18 -32.56
C ILE A 279 -13.29 1.97 -33.49
N MET A 280 -14.46 1.35 -33.64
CA MET A 280 -14.61 0.02 -34.24
C MET A 280 -15.65 0.06 -35.38
N PRO A 281 -15.22 0.12 -36.65
CA PRO A 281 -16.12 0.26 -37.79
C PRO A 281 -17.06 -0.95 -37.96
N ILE A 282 -18.31 -0.70 -38.36
CA ILE A 282 -19.27 -1.73 -38.79
C ILE A 282 -19.59 -1.51 -40.25
N THR A 283 -19.30 -2.51 -41.08
CA THR A 283 -19.46 -2.45 -42.54
C THR A 283 -20.56 -3.37 -43.05
N THR A 284 -21.11 -4.23 -42.20
CA THR A 284 -22.30 -5.04 -42.51
C THR A 284 -23.30 -5.01 -41.34
N LEU A 285 -24.58 -4.82 -41.66
CA LEU A 285 -25.69 -4.82 -40.70
C LEU A 285 -26.78 -5.76 -41.20
N ASP A 286 -27.21 -6.70 -40.36
CA ASP A 286 -28.23 -7.72 -40.71
C ASP A 286 -27.91 -8.47 -42.02
N GLY A 287 -26.63 -8.75 -42.25
CA GLY A 287 -26.15 -9.45 -43.46
C GLY A 287 -26.09 -8.58 -44.73
N LYS A 288 -26.42 -7.29 -44.64
CA LYS A 288 -26.33 -6.35 -45.77
C LYS A 288 -25.14 -5.39 -45.61
N PRO A 289 -24.44 -5.01 -46.69
CA PRO A 289 -23.41 -3.99 -46.63
C PRO A 289 -23.98 -2.63 -46.18
N VAL A 290 -23.31 -1.96 -45.25
CA VAL A 290 -23.58 -0.56 -44.89
C VAL A 290 -22.98 0.31 -45.98
N ASN A 291 -23.81 0.97 -46.79
CA ASN A 291 -23.39 1.91 -47.84
C ASN A 291 -22.20 1.42 -48.72
N GLY A 292 -22.32 0.20 -49.25
CA GLY A 292 -21.28 -0.42 -50.09
C GLY A 292 -20.21 -1.20 -49.32
N GLY A 293 -20.26 -1.25 -47.99
CA GLY A 293 -19.48 -2.18 -47.16
C GLY A 293 -18.03 -1.78 -46.89
N ASN A 294 -17.68 -0.51 -47.10
CA ASN A 294 -16.34 0.01 -46.83
C ASN A 294 -16.32 0.90 -45.58
N ILE A 295 -15.17 0.98 -44.91
CA ILE A 295 -14.98 1.95 -43.82
C ILE A 295 -15.00 3.36 -44.40
N GLY A 296 -15.97 4.15 -43.97
CA GLY A 296 -16.19 5.50 -44.48
C GLY A 296 -15.20 6.55 -43.97
N PRO A 297 -15.15 7.73 -44.62
CA PRO A 297 -14.19 8.78 -44.32
C PRO A 297 -14.35 9.43 -42.95
N ILE A 298 -15.58 9.59 -42.43
CA ILE A 298 -15.78 10.20 -41.11
C ILE A 298 -15.30 9.26 -40.01
N THR A 299 -15.61 7.97 -40.12
CA THR A 299 -15.12 6.93 -39.21
C THR A 299 -13.60 6.95 -39.13
N LYS A 300 -12.88 7.07 -40.27
CA LYS A 300 -11.41 7.18 -40.30
C LYS A 300 -10.90 8.43 -39.57
N LYS A 301 -11.52 9.59 -39.80
CA LYS A 301 -11.13 10.85 -39.13
C LYS A 301 -11.34 10.77 -37.62
N ILE A 302 -12.46 10.20 -37.18
CA ILE A 302 -12.76 9.99 -35.75
C ILE A 302 -11.77 8.99 -35.14
N TRP A 303 -11.45 7.90 -35.85
CA TRP A 303 -10.47 6.91 -35.45
C TRP A 303 -9.10 7.54 -35.22
N ASP A 304 -8.59 8.29 -36.20
CA ASP A 304 -7.29 8.97 -36.10
C ASP A 304 -7.28 10.00 -34.97
N GLY A 305 -8.34 10.81 -34.83
CA GLY A 305 -8.44 11.81 -33.77
C GLY A 305 -8.48 11.20 -32.37
N TYR A 306 -9.22 10.10 -32.19
CA TYR A 306 -9.30 9.39 -30.91
C TYR A 306 -7.93 8.88 -30.45
N TRP A 307 -7.18 8.22 -31.32
CA TRP A 307 -5.85 7.72 -30.98
C TRP A 307 -4.82 8.83 -30.82
N ALA A 308 -4.98 9.97 -31.52
CA ALA A 308 -4.14 11.14 -31.29
C ALA A 308 -4.31 11.71 -29.87
N MET A 309 -5.53 11.72 -29.32
CA MET A 309 -5.78 12.20 -27.95
C MET A 309 -5.04 11.39 -26.86
N HIS A 310 -4.63 10.14 -27.13
CA HIS A 310 -3.88 9.32 -26.15
C HIS A 310 -2.48 9.88 -25.86
N TYR A 311 -1.99 10.79 -26.71
CA TYR A 311 -0.69 11.47 -26.55
C TYR A 311 -0.84 12.95 -26.22
N ASP A 312 -2.07 13.43 -26.05
CA ASP A 312 -2.35 14.81 -25.65
C ASP A 312 -2.40 14.88 -24.12
N GLU A 313 -1.61 15.78 -23.53
CA GLU A 313 -1.50 15.96 -22.08
C GLU A 313 -2.81 16.46 -21.44
N ALA A 314 -3.72 17.06 -22.22
CA ALA A 314 -5.04 17.44 -21.73
C ALA A 314 -5.92 16.22 -21.40
N TYR A 315 -5.63 15.06 -22.00
CA TYR A 315 -6.41 13.83 -21.86
C TYR A 315 -5.60 12.65 -21.34
N SER A 316 -4.28 12.77 -21.24
CA SER A 316 -3.39 11.67 -20.87
C SER A 316 -2.21 12.12 -20.02
N PHE A 317 -1.64 11.21 -19.24
CA PHE A 317 -0.36 11.42 -18.56
C PHE A 317 0.50 10.16 -18.64
N GLU A 318 1.82 10.35 -18.66
CA GLU A 318 2.80 9.27 -18.76
C GLU A 318 3.03 8.60 -17.40
N ILE A 319 3.18 7.27 -17.43
CA ILE A 319 3.52 6.47 -16.25
C ILE A 319 5.04 6.28 -16.20
N ASP A 320 5.64 6.57 -15.05
CA ASP A 320 7.03 6.22 -14.78
C ASP A 320 7.12 4.73 -14.39
N TYR A 321 7.60 3.91 -15.32
CA TYR A 321 7.81 2.48 -15.09
C TYR A 321 9.14 2.17 -14.39
N ASN A 322 10.08 3.13 -14.35
CA ASN A 322 11.42 2.93 -13.78
C ASN A 322 11.41 3.17 -12.26
N ALA A 323 10.44 3.92 -11.74
CA ALA A 323 10.22 4.09 -10.31
C ALA A 323 10.04 2.76 -9.54
N CYS A 324 9.63 1.69 -10.23
CA CYS A 324 9.42 0.34 -9.66
C CYS A 324 10.62 -0.61 -9.80
N GLU A 325 11.72 -0.21 -10.47
CA GLU A 325 12.89 -1.09 -10.69
C GLU A 325 13.71 -1.35 -9.41
N PHE A 326 13.52 -0.53 -8.37
CA PHE A 326 14.25 -0.60 -7.13
C PHE A 326 13.31 -0.63 -5.93
N MET A 327 13.05 -1.84 -5.41
CA MET A 327 12.29 -2.02 -4.17
C MET A 327 13.19 -2.45 -3.01
N LEU A 328 12.95 -1.85 -1.85
CA LEU A 328 13.54 -2.16 -0.57
C LEU A 328 12.45 -2.75 0.32
N THR A 329 12.62 -3.99 0.76
CA THR A 329 11.68 -4.62 1.67
C THR A 329 12.21 -4.57 3.09
N ILE A 330 11.39 -4.14 4.05
CA ILE A 330 11.70 -4.19 5.48
C ILE A 330 10.75 -5.19 6.13
N HIS A 331 11.29 -6.23 6.77
CA HIS A 331 10.49 -7.24 7.44
C HIS A 331 10.39 -6.94 8.93
N SER A 332 9.17 -6.65 9.40
CA SER A 332 8.75 -6.18 10.75
C SER A 332 8.58 -4.67 10.87
N ALA A 333 7.46 -4.25 11.47
CA ALA A 333 7.14 -2.85 11.77
C ALA A 333 7.32 -2.51 13.28
N GLY A 334 8.25 -3.20 13.95
CA GLY A 334 8.76 -2.77 15.26
C GLY A 334 9.70 -1.58 15.14
N ILE A 335 10.09 -0.99 16.27
CA ILE A 335 10.94 0.22 16.29
C ILE A 335 12.24 0.08 15.46
N ILE A 336 12.85 -1.11 15.42
CA ILE A 336 14.04 -1.37 14.60
C ILE A 336 13.73 -1.22 13.10
N GLY A 337 12.64 -1.83 12.63
CA GLY A 337 12.22 -1.74 11.22
C GLY A 337 11.78 -0.33 10.83
N LEU A 338 11.05 0.36 11.72
CA LEU A 338 10.63 1.75 11.50
C LEU A 338 11.83 2.70 11.43
N ASN A 339 12.87 2.51 12.24
CA ASN A 339 14.08 3.31 12.17
C ASN A 339 14.86 3.07 10.86
N VAL A 340 14.94 1.83 10.38
CA VAL A 340 15.53 1.54 9.05
C VAL A 340 14.73 2.23 7.96
N ALA A 341 13.40 2.15 7.99
CA ALA A 341 12.53 2.83 7.03
C ALA A 341 12.76 4.34 7.06
N LEU A 342 12.86 4.94 8.26
CA LEU A 342 13.10 6.38 8.43
C LEU A 342 14.44 6.81 7.82
N VAL A 343 15.54 6.11 8.14
CA VAL A 343 16.86 6.45 7.62
C VAL A 343 16.91 6.35 6.08
N LEU A 344 16.29 5.32 5.50
CA LEU A 344 16.19 5.17 4.03
C LEU A 344 15.31 6.25 3.41
N ALA A 345 14.18 6.57 4.04
CA ALA A 345 13.24 7.57 3.57
C ALA A 345 13.82 8.99 3.62
N GLU A 346 14.55 9.34 4.68
CA GLU A 346 15.30 10.61 4.80
C GLU A 346 16.41 10.71 3.73
N LYS A 347 16.92 9.58 3.23
CA LYS A 347 17.80 9.50 2.06
C LYS A 347 17.04 9.53 0.72
N GLY A 348 15.73 9.74 0.71
CA GLY A 348 14.93 9.89 -0.51
C GLY A 348 14.43 8.58 -1.13
N HIS A 349 14.50 7.46 -0.42
CA HIS A 349 14.03 6.16 -0.90
C HIS A 349 12.60 5.82 -0.44
N GLY A 350 11.85 6.77 0.12
CA GLY A 350 10.55 6.51 0.75
C GLY A 350 9.58 5.68 -0.10
N ARG A 351 9.35 6.09 -1.36
CA ARG A 351 8.46 5.41 -2.32
C ARG A 351 8.97 4.05 -2.82
N SER A 352 10.24 3.75 -2.58
CA SER A 352 10.86 2.47 -2.92
C SER A 352 10.77 1.47 -1.76
N ILE A 353 10.23 1.85 -0.60
CA ILE A 353 10.21 1.00 0.60
C ILE A 353 8.85 0.35 0.76
N THR A 354 8.86 -0.98 0.91
CA THR A 354 7.71 -1.76 1.40
C THR A 354 8.05 -2.38 2.76
N VAL A 355 7.29 -2.03 3.79
CA VAL A 355 7.37 -2.68 5.11
C VAL A 355 6.36 -3.82 5.15
N ILE A 356 6.84 -5.06 5.25
CA ILE A 356 6.01 -6.25 5.39
C ILE A 356 6.03 -6.69 6.86
N ALA A 357 4.87 -6.77 7.51
CA ALA A 357 4.80 -7.18 8.91
C ALA A 357 3.46 -7.84 9.27
N GLU A 358 3.51 -8.82 10.19
CA GLU A 358 2.30 -9.40 10.79
C GLU A 358 1.57 -8.38 11.70
N HIS A 359 2.36 -7.62 12.46
CA HIS A 359 1.87 -6.58 13.36
C HIS A 359 2.33 -5.19 12.90
N LEU A 360 1.41 -4.23 12.91
CA LEU A 360 1.64 -2.82 12.58
C LEU A 360 1.47 -1.94 13.82
N PRO A 361 2.03 -0.72 13.82
CA PRO A 361 1.81 0.26 14.89
C PRO A 361 0.31 0.49 15.14
N GLY A 362 -0.10 0.35 16.41
CA GLY A 362 -1.50 0.30 16.85
C GLY A 362 -1.95 -1.08 17.32
N ASP A 363 -1.27 -2.15 16.90
CA ASP A 363 -1.56 -3.52 17.37
C ASP A 363 -0.95 -3.78 18.75
N THR A 364 -1.54 -4.76 19.45
CA THR A 364 -1.06 -5.27 20.73
C THR A 364 -0.85 -6.78 20.66
N SER A 365 0.38 -7.25 20.88
CA SER A 365 0.72 -8.69 20.95
C SER A 365 1.97 -8.90 21.80
N ALA A 366 2.07 -10.01 22.54
CA ALA A 366 3.27 -10.35 23.31
C ALA A 366 4.51 -10.54 22.42
N THR A 367 4.31 -10.94 21.16
CA THR A 367 5.37 -11.09 20.14
C THR A 367 5.67 -9.78 19.40
N TYR A 368 4.84 -8.74 19.57
CA TYR A 368 5.06 -7.38 19.07
C TYR A 368 5.40 -6.46 20.23
N THR A 369 6.68 -6.37 20.59
CA THR A 369 7.07 -5.80 21.88
C THR A 369 7.27 -4.30 21.94
N SER A 370 7.32 -3.63 20.80
CA SER A 370 7.53 -2.18 20.75
C SER A 370 6.49 -1.38 21.55
N PRO A 371 5.18 -1.67 21.50
CA PRO A 371 4.16 -0.99 22.33
C PRO A 371 4.38 -1.12 23.85
N TRP A 372 5.00 -2.21 24.30
CA TRP A 372 5.13 -2.56 25.72
C TRP A 372 6.39 -2.01 26.39
N ALA A 373 7.25 -1.28 25.65
CA ALA A 373 8.49 -0.76 26.21
C ALA A 373 8.24 0.28 27.32
N GLY A 374 9.02 0.21 28.41
CA GLY A 374 9.05 1.26 29.44
C GLY A 374 9.68 2.57 28.94
N CYS A 375 10.61 2.44 28.00
CA CYS A 375 11.08 3.43 27.05
C CYS A 375 11.59 4.77 27.61
N ASN A 376 12.82 4.72 28.10
CA ASN A 376 13.72 5.86 28.28
C ASN A 376 15.03 5.61 27.51
N PHE A 377 15.88 6.63 27.46
CA PHE A 377 17.32 6.42 27.29
C PHE A 377 17.96 6.10 28.64
N SER A 378 18.81 5.08 28.68
CA SER A 378 19.55 4.66 29.87
C SER A 378 21.01 4.36 29.55
N ALA A 379 21.89 4.57 30.51
CA ALA A 379 23.31 4.21 30.43
C ALA A 379 23.57 2.69 30.61
N ILE A 380 22.52 1.86 30.49
CA ILE A 380 22.54 0.41 30.75
C ILE A 380 23.39 -0.40 29.76
N SER A 381 23.57 0.04 28.52
CA SER A 381 24.16 -0.80 27.47
C SER A 381 25.55 -1.35 27.80
N GLY A 382 25.91 -2.46 27.16
CA GLY A 382 27.20 -3.10 27.33
C GLY A 382 28.38 -2.20 26.95
N SER A 383 29.58 -2.61 27.36
CA SER A 383 30.82 -1.87 27.09
C SER A 383 31.41 -2.15 25.70
N ASP A 384 30.71 -2.87 24.82
CA ASP A 384 31.20 -3.12 23.47
C ASP A 384 31.10 -1.85 22.60
N ALA A 385 32.07 -1.70 21.69
CA ALA A 385 32.23 -0.46 20.93
C ALA A 385 31.02 -0.11 20.04
N ASN A 386 30.28 -1.12 19.57
CA ASN A 386 29.10 -0.89 18.74
C ASN A 386 27.92 -0.43 19.59
N ALA A 387 27.65 -1.07 20.72
CA ALA A 387 26.60 -0.66 21.65
C ALA A 387 26.79 0.79 22.12
N LEU A 388 28.01 1.16 22.54
CA LEU A 388 28.32 2.53 22.98
C LEU A 388 28.10 3.56 21.87
N ARG A 389 28.47 3.23 20.62
CA ARG A 389 28.28 4.12 19.48
C ARG A 389 26.82 4.26 19.09
N TRP A 390 26.07 3.16 19.06
CA TRP A 390 24.63 3.19 18.75
C TRP A 390 23.84 3.97 19.80
N ASP A 391 24.23 3.87 21.06
CA ASP A 391 23.69 4.67 22.15
C ASP A 391 23.93 6.17 21.94
N ALA A 392 25.16 6.59 21.65
CA ALA A 392 25.45 8.00 21.41
C ALA A 392 24.64 8.57 20.23
N LEU A 393 24.52 7.80 19.15
CA LEU A 393 23.72 8.17 17.97
C LEU A 393 22.22 8.23 18.30
N GLY A 394 21.72 7.24 19.04
CA GLY A 394 20.33 7.16 19.48
C GLY A 394 19.95 8.28 20.43
N TYR A 395 20.77 8.55 21.44
CA TYR A 395 20.61 9.67 22.37
C TYR A 395 20.53 10.99 21.61
N THR A 396 21.49 11.23 20.71
CA THR A 396 21.54 12.46 19.90
C THR A 396 20.26 12.61 19.05
N HIS A 397 19.79 11.53 18.43
CA HIS A 397 18.57 11.54 17.64
C HIS A 397 17.33 11.86 18.51
N LEU A 398 17.18 11.16 19.64
CA LEU A 398 16.05 11.34 20.54
C LEU A 398 16.03 12.73 21.19
N MET A 399 17.19 13.29 21.54
CA MET A 399 17.31 14.65 22.06
C MET A 399 16.86 15.68 21.03
N LYS A 400 17.33 15.57 19.77
CA LYS A 400 16.87 16.43 18.67
C LYS A 400 15.37 16.31 18.43
N LEU A 401 14.84 15.09 18.50
CA LEU A 401 13.41 14.86 18.32
C LEU A 401 12.60 15.48 19.46
N ALA A 402 13.08 15.39 20.71
CA ALA A 402 12.46 16.05 21.85
C ALA A 402 12.46 17.58 21.70
N ASP A 403 13.56 18.16 21.20
CA ASP A 403 13.71 19.61 21.05
C ASP A 403 12.83 20.20 19.93
N HIS A 404 12.64 19.47 18.83
CA HIS A 404 11.95 19.99 17.64
C HIS A 404 10.54 19.43 17.41
N HIS A 405 10.26 18.22 17.87
CA HIS A 405 9.01 17.50 17.59
C HIS A 405 8.49 16.73 18.81
N GLY A 406 8.90 17.07 20.03
CA GLY A 406 8.65 16.27 21.22
C GLY A 406 7.17 16.00 21.51
N GLN A 407 6.29 16.96 21.24
CA GLN A 407 4.84 16.78 21.41
C GLN A 407 4.26 15.75 20.41
N ASP A 408 4.55 15.92 19.11
CA ASP A 408 4.02 15.05 18.06
C ASP A 408 4.62 13.64 18.09
N ALA A 409 5.91 13.55 18.42
CA ALA A 409 6.64 12.29 18.52
C ALA A 409 6.46 11.60 19.88
N PHE A 410 5.84 12.26 20.86
CA PHE A 410 5.70 11.79 22.23
C PHE A 410 7.05 11.44 22.87
N VAL A 411 7.99 12.38 22.79
CA VAL A 411 9.36 12.28 23.28
C VAL A 411 9.66 13.51 24.14
N GLN A 412 10.20 13.31 25.34
CA GLN A 412 10.42 14.41 26.29
C GLN A 412 11.77 14.29 27.00
N ARG A 413 12.46 15.43 27.16
CA ARG A 413 13.66 15.56 28.00
C ARG A 413 13.29 15.68 29.47
N ILE A 414 14.01 14.95 30.32
CA ILE A 414 13.74 14.93 31.76
C ILE A 414 15.00 14.59 32.56
N PRO A 415 15.16 15.06 33.81
CA PRO A 415 16.23 14.59 34.68
C PRO A 415 16.15 13.09 34.91
N SER A 416 17.30 12.43 34.88
CA SER A 416 17.48 11.01 35.19
C SER A 416 18.45 10.83 36.34
N THR A 417 18.20 9.84 37.17
CA THR A 417 19.20 9.30 38.11
C THR A 417 19.30 7.80 37.91
N GLU A 418 20.51 7.28 37.74
CA GLU A 418 20.76 5.85 37.56
C GLU A 418 21.77 5.35 38.59
N TYR A 419 21.45 4.21 39.19
CA TYR A 419 22.25 3.56 40.24
C TYR A 419 22.69 2.17 39.80
N TRP A 420 23.90 1.77 40.16
CA TRP A 420 24.40 0.41 39.97
C TRP A 420 24.82 -0.19 41.31
N ASP A 421 24.35 -1.40 41.58
CA ASP A 421 24.83 -2.19 42.71
C ASP A 421 26.28 -2.63 42.50
N ASP A 422 26.77 -2.69 41.26
CA ASP A 422 28.13 -3.06 40.90
C ASP A 422 29.02 -1.87 40.50
N HIS A 423 30.32 -2.12 40.40
CA HIS A 423 31.29 -1.15 39.89
C HIS A 423 31.21 -1.06 38.36
N ILE A 424 31.20 0.16 37.83
CA ILE A 424 31.21 0.41 36.37
C ILE A 424 32.64 0.67 35.88
N PRO A 425 33.07 0.07 34.76
CA PRO A 425 34.39 0.32 34.18
C PRO A 425 34.62 1.80 33.84
N HIS A 426 35.81 2.33 34.16
CA HIS A 426 36.15 3.74 33.95
C HIS A 426 35.99 4.21 32.50
N GLU A 427 36.36 3.38 31.53
CA GLU A 427 36.20 3.70 30.10
C GLU A 427 34.74 3.87 29.68
N LYS A 428 33.82 3.09 30.27
CA LYS A 428 32.38 3.24 30.04
C LYS A 428 31.90 4.59 30.60
N ILE A 429 32.34 4.95 31.81
CA ILE A 429 32.01 6.25 32.45
C ILE A 429 32.44 7.41 31.56
N LYS A 430 33.69 7.40 31.09
CA LYS A 430 34.24 8.42 30.21
C LYS A 430 33.48 8.53 28.88
N THR A 431 33.05 7.38 28.34
CA THR A 431 32.25 7.37 27.10
C THR A 431 30.87 8.01 27.33
N MET A 432 30.20 7.67 28.44
CA MET A 432 28.90 8.23 28.80
C MET A 432 28.97 9.75 29.02
N GLU A 433 29.99 10.22 29.74
CA GLU A 433 30.26 11.66 29.95
C GLU A 433 30.42 12.42 28.62
N GLY A 434 30.97 11.76 27.59
CA GLY A 434 31.21 12.38 26.29
C GLY A 434 29.96 12.74 25.49
N TYR A 435 28.80 12.14 25.75
CA TYR A 435 27.57 12.39 24.98
C TYR A 435 26.33 12.70 25.81
N LEU A 436 26.30 12.36 27.11
CA LEU A 436 25.15 12.63 27.98
C LEU A 436 25.12 14.09 28.43
N ALA A 437 23.98 14.76 28.24
CA ALA A 437 23.81 16.13 28.68
C ALA A 437 23.69 16.24 30.21
N ASP A 438 24.34 17.24 30.79
CA ASP A 438 24.40 17.50 32.24
C ASP A 438 24.83 16.27 33.08
N PHE A 439 25.77 15.49 32.54
CA PHE A 439 26.30 14.31 33.22
C PHE A 439 27.04 14.66 34.50
N GLN A 440 26.67 14.01 35.60
CA GLN A 440 27.31 14.14 36.90
C GLN A 440 27.40 12.78 37.59
N ILE A 441 28.56 12.48 38.17
CA ILE A 441 28.72 11.33 39.07
C ILE A 441 28.22 11.74 40.46
N LEU A 442 27.36 10.91 41.06
CA LEU A 442 26.83 11.17 42.39
C LEU A 442 27.88 10.85 43.46
N PRO A 443 28.04 11.74 44.46
CA PRO A 443 28.95 11.50 45.57
C PRO A 443 28.43 10.34 46.44
N LYS A 444 29.35 9.60 47.07
CA LYS A 444 29.06 8.36 47.79
C LYS A 444 28.02 8.54 48.89
N GLU A 445 27.96 9.71 49.51
CA GLU A 445 27.04 10.05 50.60
C GLU A 445 25.58 10.18 50.13
N LYS A 446 25.36 10.34 48.82
CA LYS A 446 24.02 10.42 48.21
C LYS A 446 23.55 9.08 47.64
N LEU A 447 24.38 8.03 47.71
CA LEU A 447 24.02 6.72 47.18
C LEU A 447 23.11 5.95 48.14
N PRO A 448 22.03 5.32 47.65
CA PRO A 448 21.22 4.40 48.46
C PRO A 448 22.03 3.23 49.00
N THR A 449 21.52 2.60 50.07
CA THR A 449 22.17 1.40 50.63
C THR A 449 22.28 0.28 49.59
N GLY A 450 23.48 -0.29 49.46
CA GLY A 450 23.79 -1.35 48.50
C GLY A 450 24.16 -0.87 47.09
N VAL A 451 24.17 0.44 46.84
CA VAL A 451 24.59 1.03 45.56
C VAL A 451 26.07 1.39 45.61
N ASN A 452 26.84 0.95 44.62
CA ASN A 452 28.27 1.22 44.49
C ASN A 452 28.59 2.41 43.58
N PHE A 453 27.71 2.72 42.62
CA PHE A 453 27.91 3.80 41.66
C PHE A 453 26.57 4.47 41.30
N GLY A 454 26.59 5.78 41.07
CA GLY A 454 25.40 6.52 40.66
C GLY A 454 25.74 7.72 39.80
N ILE A 455 24.85 8.04 38.86
CA ILE A 455 24.96 9.21 37.99
C ILE A 455 23.64 9.94 37.90
N SER A 456 23.70 11.23 37.55
CA SER A 456 22.56 12.01 37.09
C SER A 456 22.87 12.68 35.76
N PHE A 457 21.88 12.80 34.89
CA PHE A 457 21.99 13.43 33.57
C PHE A 457 20.61 13.78 33.03
N ILE A 458 20.52 14.55 31.94
CA ILE A 458 19.26 14.73 31.22
C ILE A 458 19.03 13.54 30.30
N THR A 459 17.99 12.76 30.56
CA THR A 459 17.55 11.68 29.67
C THR A 459 16.40 12.12 28.78
N VAL A 460 15.94 11.19 27.95
CA VAL A 460 14.73 11.27 27.16
C VAL A 460 13.79 10.12 27.54
N THR A 461 12.51 10.41 27.77
CA THR A 461 11.45 9.39 27.90
C THR A 461 10.53 9.43 26.70
N VAL A 462 9.94 8.28 26.36
CA VAL A 462 9.16 8.10 25.13
C VAL A 462 7.87 7.37 25.46
N ASN A 463 6.75 7.84 24.92
CA ASN A 463 5.51 7.07 24.95
C ASN A 463 5.53 6.06 23.79
N ALA A 464 6.13 4.90 24.03
CA ALA A 464 6.42 3.88 23.02
C ALA A 464 5.30 3.61 21.98
N PRO A 465 4.04 3.30 22.36
CA PRO A 465 2.97 3.03 21.39
C PRO A 465 2.64 4.26 20.52
N LYS A 466 2.63 5.45 21.11
CA LYS A 466 2.34 6.69 20.38
C LYS A 466 3.49 7.14 19.49
N HIS A 467 4.73 6.86 19.90
CA HIS A 467 5.90 7.14 19.09
C HIS A 467 5.96 6.28 17.83
N ILE A 468 5.68 4.97 17.92
CA ILE A 468 5.63 4.11 16.72
C ILE A 468 4.45 4.43 15.81
N GLU A 469 3.29 4.86 16.34
CA GLU A 469 2.18 5.40 15.55
C GLU A 469 2.58 6.71 14.82
N TYR A 470 3.36 7.57 15.47
CA TYR A 470 3.91 8.78 14.84
C TYR A 470 4.86 8.43 13.69
N LEU A 471 5.81 7.51 13.90
CA LEU A 471 6.72 7.06 12.85
C LEU A 471 5.97 6.42 11.68
N HIS A 472 5.00 5.55 11.96
CA HIS A 472 4.15 4.92 10.94
C HIS A 472 3.49 5.95 10.04
N ARG A 473 2.75 6.90 10.64
CA ARG A 473 2.05 7.95 9.90
C ARG A 473 3.02 8.79 9.09
N ARG A 474 4.17 9.18 9.66
CA ARG A 474 5.17 9.98 8.96
C ARG A 474 5.76 9.21 7.76
N LEU A 475 6.10 7.94 7.92
CA LEU A 475 6.64 7.09 6.85
C LEU A 475 5.62 6.91 5.72
N GLU A 476 4.38 6.58 6.05
CA GLU A 476 3.31 6.35 5.08
C GLU A 476 2.93 7.65 4.36
N THR A 477 2.55 8.68 5.10
CA THR A 477 1.93 9.89 4.53
C THR A 477 2.94 10.88 3.96
N HIS A 478 4.09 11.06 4.60
CA HIS A 478 5.07 12.07 4.18
C HIS A 478 6.11 11.49 3.22
N TYR A 479 6.57 10.27 3.47
CA TYR A 479 7.61 9.64 2.66
C TYR A 479 7.08 8.66 1.61
N GLY A 480 5.80 8.28 1.65
CA GLY A 480 5.19 7.36 0.69
C GLY A 480 5.65 5.90 0.86
N VAL A 481 6.03 5.51 2.07
CA VAL A 481 6.40 4.12 2.39
C VAL A 481 5.13 3.25 2.38
N LEU A 482 5.17 2.13 1.68
CA LEU A 482 4.07 1.18 1.64
C LEU A 482 4.13 0.24 2.86
N PHE A 483 3.03 0.08 3.59
CA PHE A 483 2.90 -0.91 4.66
C PHE A 483 1.98 -2.05 4.22
N VAL A 484 2.49 -3.27 4.28
CA VAL A 484 1.77 -4.49 3.92
C VAL A 484 1.64 -5.36 5.17
N ARG A 485 0.38 -5.55 5.60
CA ARG A 485 0.08 -6.47 6.70
C ARG A 485 0.11 -7.90 6.17
N GLN A 486 1.17 -8.63 6.47
CA GLN A 486 1.34 -10.01 6.02
C GLN A 486 2.32 -10.75 6.93
N ARG A 487 1.96 -11.97 7.30
CA ARG A 487 2.89 -12.93 7.88
C ARG A 487 3.56 -13.72 6.77
N ILE A 488 4.89 -13.66 6.68
CA ILE A 488 5.62 -14.44 5.69
C ILE A 488 6.22 -15.72 6.30
N PRO A 489 6.20 -16.86 5.57
CA PRO A 489 6.61 -18.15 6.11
C PRO A 489 8.14 -18.34 6.17
N SER A 490 8.90 -17.55 5.41
CA SER A 490 10.36 -17.60 5.35
C SER A 490 10.93 -16.24 4.99
N ILE A 491 12.23 -16.04 5.19
CA ILE A 491 12.88 -14.79 4.77
C ILE A 491 12.93 -14.62 3.24
N HIS A 492 12.89 -15.72 2.48
CA HIS A 492 12.87 -15.68 1.01
C HIS A 492 11.58 -15.06 0.48
N ALA A 493 10.46 -15.24 1.18
CA ALA A 493 9.19 -14.62 0.82
C ALA A 493 9.21 -13.08 0.93
N ALA A 494 10.19 -12.49 1.61
CA ALA A 494 10.40 -11.03 1.61
C ALA A 494 10.91 -10.51 0.25
N TYR A 495 11.34 -11.40 -0.66
CA TYR A 495 11.68 -11.09 -2.05
C TYR A 495 10.57 -11.50 -3.03
N ALA A 496 9.31 -11.53 -2.59
CA ALA A 496 8.19 -11.90 -3.47
C ALA A 496 8.09 -11.02 -4.73
N SER A 497 8.46 -9.74 -4.61
CA SER A 497 8.62 -8.88 -5.79
C SER A 497 10.00 -9.11 -6.44
N PRO A 498 10.07 -9.39 -7.76
CA PRO A 498 11.34 -9.60 -8.48
C PRO A 498 12.22 -8.35 -8.53
N THR A 499 11.65 -7.17 -8.27
CA THR A 499 12.36 -5.89 -8.19
C THR A 499 12.92 -5.57 -6.80
N THR A 500 12.67 -6.44 -5.81
CA THR A 500 13.27 -6.32 -4.48
C THR A 500 14.77 -6.56 -4.56
N GLN A 501 15.57 -5.51 -4.36
CA GLN A 501 17.03 -5.61 -4.41
C GLN A 501 17.62 -5.95 -3.04
N VAL A 502 17.03 -5.39 -1.98
CA VAL A 502 17.51 -5.55 -0.61
C VAL A 502 16.34 -5.85 0.32
N VAL A 503 16.53 -6.83 1.20
CA VAL A 503 15.65 -7.07 2.36
C VAL A 503 16.37 -6.65 3.63
N PHE A 504 15.76 -5.81 4.43
CA PHE A 504 16.15 -5.54 5.81
C PHE A 504 15.34 -6.43 6.75
N ASN A 505 16.02 -7.37 7.39
CA ASN A 505 15.43 -8.33 8.32
C ASN A 505 15.45 -7.77 9.75
N CYS A 506 14.29 -7.31 10.23
CA CYS A 506 14.11 -6.65 11.53
C CYS A 506 13.16 -7.42 12.47
N VAL A 507 13.10 -8.74 12.33
CA VAL A 507 12.04 -9.61 12.89
C VAL A 507 12.12 -9.90 14.39
N GLY A 508 13.15 -9.43 15.08
CA GLY A 508 13.32 -9.65 16.53
C GLY A 508 13.37 -11.14 16.91
N ASN A 509 12.48 -11.58 17.82
CA ASN A 509 12.46 -12.97 18.33
C ASN A 509 12.21 -14.02 17.24
N ALA A 510 11.46 -13.65 16.20
CA ALA A 510 11.19 -14.56 15.10
C ALA A 510 12.47 -14.96 14.36
N ALA A 511 13.58 -14.25 14.52
CA ALA A 511 14.86 -14.62 13.92
C ALA A 511 15.35 -16.00 14.37
N ARG A 512 14.92 -16.48 15.55
CA ARG A 512 15.25 -17.81 16.05
C ARG A 512 14.63 -18.93 15.21
N THR A 513 13.43 -18.72 14.68
CA THR A 513 12.61 -19.78 14.08
C THR A 513 12.19 -19.50 12.64
N LEU A 514 12.42 -18.29 12.12
CA LEU A 514 12.08 -17.92 10.75
C LEU A 514 12.99 -18.68 9.78
N ALA A 515 12.38 -19.47 8.89
CA ALA A 515 13.09 -20.27 7.91
C ALA A 515 14.01 -19.39 7.04
N GLY A 516 15.28 -19.80 6.93
CA GLY A 516 16.35 -19.07 6.25
C GLY A 516 17.04 -18.00 7.10
N VAL A 517 16.68 -17.88 8.39
CA VAL A 517 17.40 -17.06 9.38
C VAL A 517 17.91 -17.93 10.52
N GLU A 518 16.99 -18.59 11.22
CA GLU A 518 17.25 -19.63 12.24
C GLU A 518 18.44 -19.31 13.17
N ASP A 519 18.54 -18.09 13.70
CA ASP A 519 19.65 -17.66 14.55
C ASP A 519 19.51 -18.22 15.98
N PRO A 520 20.29 -19.24 16.37
CA PRO A 520 20.15 -19.90 17.67
C PRO A 520 20.62 -19.02 18.83
N ARG A 521 21.31 -17.90 18.54
CA ARG A 521 21.72 -16.93 19.55
C ARG A 521 20.58 -16.02 19.97
N CYS A 522 19.50 -15.93 19.18
CA CYS A 522 18.34 -15.11 19.50
C CYS A 522 17.42 -15.86 20.48
N PHE A 523 16.96 -15.18 21.52
CA PHE A 523 16.06 -15.75 22.52
C PHE A 523 15.14 -14.67 23.12
N PRO A 524 13.91 -15.03 23.52
CA PRO A 524 13.01 -14.12 24.20
C PRO A 524 13.52 -13.84 25.60
N THR A 525 13.46 -12.58 26.03
CA THR A 525 13.58 -12.20 27.44
C THR A 525 12.25 -11.62 27.89
N ARG A 526 11.49 -12.38 28.69
CA ARG A 526 10.22 -11.92 29.24
C ARG A 526 10.48 -10.77 30.20
N GLY A 527 9.72 -9.69 30.05
CA GLY A 527 9.68 -8.64 31.05
C GLY A 527 8.29 -8.17 31.35
N GLN A 528 7.97 -8.20 32.64
CA GLN A 528 6.76 -7.62 33.17
C GLN A 528 6.97 -6.17 33.58
N VAL A 529 5.97 -5.35 33.27
CA VAL A 529 5.87 -3.95 33.71
C VAL A 529 4.45 -3.65 34.21
N VAL A 530 4.36 -2.62 35.02
CA VAL A 530 3.13 -2.11 35.61
C VAL A 530 2.95 -0.67 35.13
N LEU A 531 1.84 -0.38 34.48
CA LEU A 531 1.43 0.96 34.13
C LEU A 531 0.60 1.52 35.28
N VAL A 532 1.03 2.67 35.80
CA VAL A 532 0.33 3.37 36.87
C VAL A 532 0.00 4.80 36.48
N ARG A 533 -0.95 5.41 37.19
CA ARG A 533 -1.17 6.86 37.18
C ARG A 533 -0.46 7.48 38.37
N ALA A 534 0.48 8.38 38.10
CA ALA A 534 1.24 9.12 39.09
C ALA A 534 1.72 10.46 38.48
N PRO A 535 0.82 11.47 38.32
CA PRO A 535 1.11 12.72 37.62
C PRO A 535 2.18 13.60 38.29
N GLN A 536 2.49 13.33 39.56
CA GLN A 536 3.53 14.00 40.32
C GLN A 536 4.94 13.53 39.96
N VAL A 537 5.11 12.39 39.26
CA VAL A 537 6.43 11.90 38.87
C VAL A 537 6.97 12.74 37.71
N ARG A 538 8.07 13.44 37.95
CA ARG A 538 8.74 14.39 37.05
C ARG A 538 10.21 14.03 36.80
N SER A 539 10.69 12.91 37.31
CA SER A 539 12.03 12.41 37.03
C SER A 539 12.02 10.95 36.59
N ASN A 540 13.02 10.58 35.78
CA ASN A 540 13.34 9.18 35.49
C ASN A 540 14.29 8.67 36.57
N ILE A 541 14.07 7.46 37.09
CA ILE A 541 15.01 6.84 38.02
C ILE A 541 15.18 5.35 37.72
N MET A 542 16.43 4.89 37.75
CA MET A 542 16.78 3.49 37.52
C MET A 542 17.75 2.95 38.57
N ARG A 543 17.66 1.66 38.83
CA ARG A 543 18.63 0.88 39.61
C ARG A 543 18.89 -0.45 38.93
N HIS A 544 20.15 -0.68 38.60
CA HIS A 544 20.67 -1.88 37.95
C HIS A 544 21.33 -2.77 39.01
N GLY A 545 20.88 -4.03 39.12
CA GLY A 545 21.48 -5.00 40.03
C GLY A 545 21.56 -6.39 39.41
N ASP A 546 22.14 -7.35 40.14
CA ASP A 546 22.35 -8.70 39.64
C ASP A 546 21.01 -9.44 39.41
N GLY A 547 20.67 -9.67 38.13
CA GLY A 547 19.44 -10.36 37.73
C GLY A 547 18.15 -9.56 37.87
N TYR A 548 18.21 -8.26 38.20
CA TYR A 548 17.02 -7.40 38.27
C TYR A 548 17.29 -5.98 37.81
N GLU A 549 16.24 -5.35 37.32
CA GLU A 549 16.21 -3.93 36.98
C GLU A 549 15.13 -3.28 37.80
N THR A 550 15.27 -2.01 38.17
CA THR A 550 14.17 -1.25 38.79
C THR A 550 14.10 0.08 38.10
N TYR A 551 12.95 0.42 37.52
CA TYR A 551 12.80 1.70 36.85
C TYR A 551 11.43 2.31 37.07
N VAL A 552 11.43 3.64 37.14
CA VAL A 552 10.24 4.51 37.18
C VAL A 552 10.38 5.50 36.04
N ILE A 553 9.55 5.33 35.01
CA ILE A 553 9.67 6.06 33.74
C ILE A 553 8.37 6.81 33.46
N PRO A 554 8.32 8.15 33.59
CA PRO A 554 7.15 8.93 33.24
C PRO A 554 6.92 8.94 31.72
N ARG A 555 5.69 8.66 31.28
CA ARG A 555 5.34 8.65 29.85
C ARG A 555 4.87 10.03 29.39
N PRO A 556 5.52 10.64 28.38
CA PRO A 556 5.06 11.93 27.84
C PRO A 556 3.70 11.81 27.14
N GLY A 557 2.91 12.89 27.17
CA GLY A 557 1.61 12.95 26.50
C GLY A 557 0.57 11.93 26.98
N SER A 558 0.72 11.39 28.20
CA SER A 558 -0.09 10.28 28.73
C SER A 558 -1.02 10.66 29.87
N ASN A 559 -1.17 11.95 30.17
CA ASN A 559 -1.95 12.47 31.32
C ASN A 559 -1.48 11.94 32.70
N GLY A 560 -0.15 11.82 32.87
CA GLY A 560 0.47 11.44 34.14
C GLY A 560 0.66 9.94 34.34
N ASN A 561 0.69 9.15 33.26
CA ASN A 561 1.00 7.73 33.37
C ASN A 561 2.51 7.50 33.49
N VAL A 562 2.87 6.50 34.28
CA VAL A 562 4.24 6.12 34.60
C VAL A 562 4.38 4.62 34.42
N ILE A 563 5.50 4.18 33.85
CA ILE A 563 5.86 2.77 33.79
C ILE A 563 6.78 2.42 34.94
N LEU A 564 6.37 1.40 35.67
CA LEU A 564 7.14 0.74 36.69
C LEU A 564 7.56 -0.61 36.13
N GLY A 565 8.80 -1.02 36.33
CA GLY A 565 9.19 -2.35 35.88
C GLY A 565 10.39 -2.89 36.61
N GLY A 566 10.67 -4.16 36.33
CA GLY A 566 11.88 -4.75 36.87
C GLY A 566 12.09 -6.25 36.84
N TYR A 567 11.42 -6.97 35.95
CA TYR A 567 11.72 -8.38 35.71
C TYR A 567 12.31 -8.57 34.30
N MET A 568 13.42 -9.31 34.24
CA MET A 568 14.06 -9.75 33.02
C MET A 568 14.36 -11.24 33.17
N GLN A 569 13.61 -12.07 32.47
CA GLN A 569 13.75 -13.52 32.55
C GLN A 569 14.19 -14.05 31.18
N GLU A 570 15.46 -14.41 31.10
CA GLU A 570 16.05 -14.94 29.89
C GLU A 570 15.44 -16.30 29.53
N GLY A 571 15.15 -16.50 28.24
CA GLY A 571 14.66 -17.77 27.70
C GLY A 571 13.19 -18.06 27.98
N VAL A 572 12.52 -17.23 28.79
CA VAL A 572 11.08 -17.35 29.06
C VAL A 572 10.29 -16.80 27.87
N ASN A 573 9.45 -17.66 27.28
CA ASN A 573 8.69 -17.38 26.06
C ASN A 573 7.17 -17.31 26.30
N ASP A 574 6.75 -17.09 27.56
CA ASP A 574 5.35 -16.89 27.89
C ASP A 574 5.03 -15.40 28.10
N GLY A 575 3.88 -14.96 27.62
CA GLY A 575 3.41 -13.58 27.78
C GLY A 575 2.59 -13.37 29.06
N SER A 576 2.66 -14.29 30.01
CA SER A 576 1.81 -14.24 31.21
C SER A 576 2.28 -13.13 32.14
N THR A 577 1.37 -12.61 32.96
CA THR A 577 1.71 -11.71 34.06
C THR A 577 1.51 -12.39 35.40
N TYR A 578 2.44 -12.20 36.33
CA TYR A 578 2.38 -12.79 37.66
C TYR A 578 2.14 -11.72 38.73
N SER A 579 1.22 -11.99 39.65
CA SER A 579 0.84 -11.06 40.73
C SER A 579 1.98 -10.78 41.69
N TYR A 580 2.77 -11.80 42.06
CA TYR A 580 3.93 -11.63 42.93
C TYR A 580 5.01 -10.73 42.30
N GLU A 581 5.19 -10.78 40.98
CA GLU A 581 6.09 -9.87 40.26
C GLU A 581 5.54 -8.44 40.25
N THR A 582 4.22 -8.28 40.13
CA THR A 582 3.55 -6.97 40.20
C THR A 582 3.78 -6.32 41.55
N GLN A 583 3.57 -7.08 42.63
CA GLN A 583 3.79 -6.61 43.99
C GLN A 583 5.26 -6.22 44.22
N SER A 584 6.20 -7.07 43.81
CA SER A 584 7.64 -6.77 43.85
C SER A 584 8.01 -5.50 43.08
N ILE A 585 7.45 -5.30 41.88
CA ILE A 585 7.68 -4.07 41.10
C ILE A 585 7.20 -2.84 41.87
N LEU A 586 5.98 -2.88 42.42
CA LEU A 586 5.42 -1.76 43.18
C LEU A 586 6.25 -1.43 44.43
N GLU A 587 6.65 -2.45 45.19
CA GLU A 587 7.47 -2.30 46.40
C GLU A 587 8.84 -1.69 46.08
N ARG A 588 9.57 -2.24 45.11
CA ARG A 588 10.91 -1.76 44.74
C ARG A 588 10.89 -0.36 44.14
N THR A 589 9.89 -0.07 43.30
CA THR A 589 9.79 1.25 42.66
C THR A 589 9.35 2.34 43.64
N SER A 590 8.48 2.02 44.60
CA SER A 590 8.08 2.95 45.67
C SER A 590 9.23 3.21 46.64
N ALA A 591 10.07 2.20 46.92
CA ALA A 591 11.27 2.37 47.73
C ALA A 591 12.35 3.20 47.01
N LEU A 592 12.41 3.12 45.67
CA LEU A 592 13.41 3.81 44.86
C LEU A 592 13.06 5.27 44.57
N SER A 593 11.79 5.55 44.24
CA SER A 593 11.34 6.89 43.86
C SER A 593 10.46 7.53 44.93
N PRO A 594 10.93 8.60 45.60
CA PRO A 594 10.10 9.33 46.57
C PRO A 594 8.91 10.05 45.93
N GLU A 595 8.93 10.28 44.61
CA GLU A 595 7.83 10.90 43.87
C GLU A 595 6.63 9.93 43.70
N LEU A 596 6.87 8.63 43.82
CA LEU A 596 5.86 7.59 43.58
C LEU A 596 4.98 7.35 44.82
N ILE A 597 4.15 8.34 45.15
CA ILE A 597 3.22 8.30 46.28
C ILE A 597 1.87 7.73 45.84
N ASN A 598 1.44 6.62 46.45
CA ASN A 598 0.14 5.97 46.25
C ASN A 598 -0.29 5.84 44.76
N PRO A 599 0.51 5.18 43.91
CA PRO A 599 0.20 5.06 42.49
C PRO A 599 -1.07 4.21 42.25
N GLU A 600 -1.92 4.66 41.33
CA GLU A 600 -3.08 3.89 40.86
C GLU A 600 -2.63 2.92 39.75
N VAL A 601 -2.81 1.62 39.93
CA VAL A 601 -2.48 0.62 38.90
C VAL A 601 -3.52 0.62 37.79
N LEU A 602 -3.10 0.94 36.58
CA LEU A 602 -3.96 0.99 35.40
C LEU A 602 -3.91 -0.32 34.60
N ALA A 603 -2.73 -0.92 34.47
CA ALA A 603 -2.53 -2.16 33.72
C ALA A 603 -1.24 -2.88 34.10
N VAL A 604 -1.18 -4.19 33.83
CA VAL A 604 0.03 -5.01 33.93
C VAL A 604 0.19 -5.76 32.61
N PHE A 605 1.41 -5.80 32.07
CA PHE A 605 1.68 -6.49 30.82
C PHE A 605 3.09 -7.08 30.80
N ALA A 606 3.27 -8.12 30.00
CA ALA A 606 4.56 -8.75 29.75
C ALA A 606 4.91 -8.71 28.26
N GLY A 607 6.14 -8.31 27.95
CA GLY A 607 6.69 -8.31 26.60
C GLY A 607 7.87 -9.27 26.47
N LEU A 608 7.98 -9.94 25.31
CA LEU A 608 9.11 -10.81 24.97
C LEU A 608 10.21 -10.02 24.24
N ARG A 609 11.18 -9.48 24.97
CA ARG A 609 12.25 -8.67 24.35
C ARG A 609 13.12 -9.53 23.43
N PRO A 610 13.49 -9.05 22.23
CA PRO A 610 14.30 -9.80 21.29
C PRO A 610 15.78 -9.73 21.67
N SER A 611 16.19 -10.55 22.62
CA SER A 611 17.57 -10.62 23.11
C SER A 611 18.41 -11.56 22.27
N ARG A 612 19.73 -11.35 22.28
CA ARG A 612 20.66 -12.17 21.52
C ARG A 612 22.00 -12.31 22.23
N LYS A 613 22.54 -13.53 22.27
CA LYS A 613 23.88 -13.79 22.82
C LYS A 613 24.94 -13.06 21.97
N SER A 614 25.91 -12.44 22.64
CA SER A 614 26.98 -11.64 22.02
C SER A 614 26.51 -10.34 21.35
N GLY A 615 25.35 -9.81 21.74
CA GLY A 615 24.84 -8.52 21.27
C GLY A 615 24.00 -8.60 19.99
N ALA A 616 23.49 -7.43 19.60
CA ALA A 616 22.65 -7.28 18.41
C ALA A 616 23.41 -7.64 17.12
N ARG A 617 22.68 -8.14 16.13
CA ARG A 617 23.19 -8.48 14.80
C ARG A 617 22.87 -7.33 13.84
N VAL A 618 23.91 -6.65 13.37
CA VAL A 618 23.85 -5.69 12.26
C VAL A 618 24.87 -6.11 11.22
N GLU A 619 24.43 -6.80 10.17
CA GLU A 619 25.33 -7.34 9.15
C GLU A 619 24.62 -7.54 7.81
N ARG A 620 25.40 -7.47 6.73
CA ARG A 620 24.95 -7.83 5.38
C ARG A 620 25.31 -9.28 5.09
N GLY A 621 24.37 -9.99 4.51
CA GLY A 621 24.55 -11.31 3.93
C GLY A 621 24.02 -11.38 2.49
N GLU A 622 24.05 -12.57 1.93
CA GLU A 622 23.49 -12.88 0.62
C GLU A 622 22.50 -14.04 0.74
N LEU A 623 21.44 -13.99 -0.05
CA LEU A 623 20.49 -15.09 -0.22
C LEU A 623 20.36 -15.43 -1.71
N LEU A 624 20.18 -16.72 -2.00
CA LEU A 624 19.88 -17.17 -3.36
C LEU A 624 18.36 -17.15 -3.55
N VAL A 625 17.88 -16.21 -4.37
CA VAL A 625 16.46 -16.03 -4.69
C VAL A 625 16.28 -16.25 -6.17
N ALA A 626 15.48 -17.25 -6.56
CA ALA A 626 15.25 -17.62 -7.97
C ALA A 626 16.56 -17.78 -8.79
N GLY A 627 17.60 -18.34 -8.18
CA GLY A 627 18.91 -18.55 -8.82
C GLY A 627 19.82 -17.31 -8.87
N GLN A 628 19.39 -16.16 -8.34
CA GLN A 628 20.18 -14.94 -8.26
C GLN A 628 20.59 -14.63 -6.83
N LYS A 629 21.82 -14.13 -6.64
CA LYS A 629 22.27 -13.61 -5.35
C LYS A 629 21.62 -12.25 -5.08
N ARG A 630 20.90 -12.12 -3.98
CA ARG A 630 20.28 -10.88 -3.50
C ARG A 630 20.82 -10.52 -2.13
N SER A 631 20.94 -9.21 -1.85
CA SER A 631 21.50 -8.73 -0.58
C SER A 631 20.44 -8.73 0.52
N ILE A 632 20.78 -9.25 1.69
CA ILE A 632 19.96 -9.17 2.91
C ILE A 632 20.76 -8.43 3.98
N VAL A 633 20.10 -7.59 4.77
CA VAL A 633 20.70 -6.95 5.94
C VAL A 633 19.95 -7.42 7.17
N HIS A 634 20.65 -8.09 8.08
CA HIS A 634 20.11 -8.45 9.39
C HIS A 634 20.27 -7.29 10.34
N ASN A 635 19.18 -6.89 11.01
CA ASN A 635 19.18 -5.84 12.03
C ASN A 635 18.19 -6.21 13.15
N TYR A 636 18.63 -6.97 14.16
CA TYR A 636 17.80 -7.42 15.29
C TYR A 636 18.64 -7.84 16.50
N GLY A 637 17.99 -8.19 17.61
CA GLY A 637 18.68 -8.71 18.80
C GLY A 637 19.09 -7.63 19.82
N ALA A 638 18.45 -6.45 19.79
CA ALA A 638 18.75 -5.33 20.67
C ALA A 638 18.32 -5.52 22.15
N GLY A 639 17.63 -6.61 22.46
CA GLY A 639 17.09 -6.85 23.80
C GLY A 639 16.15 -5.72 24.25
N GLY A 640 16.42 -5.14 25.41
CA GLY A 640 15.65 -4.01 25.96
C GLY A 640 15.99 -2.64 25.36
N THR A 641 17.02 -2.52 24.53
CA THR A 641 17.57 -1.22 24.08
C THR A 641 17.03 -0.76 22.73
N GLY A 642 16.02 -1.43 22.16
CA GLY A 642 15.59 -1.20 20.77
C GLY A 642 15.19 0.24 20.41
N PHE A 643 14.57 1.00 21.33
CA PHE A 643 14.25 2.42 21.10
C PHE A 643 15.46 3.34 21.27
N GLN A 644 16.43 2.93 22.08
CA GLN A 644 17.64 3.67 22.36
C GLN A 644 18.68 3.45 21.25
N ALA A 645 19.12 2.21 21.05
CA ALA A 645 20.17 1.89 20.08
C ALA A 645 19.65 1.77 18.65
N GLY A 646 18.34 1.61 18.46
CA GLY A 646 17.75 1.24 17.17
C GLY A 646 18.00 2.21 16.02
N TYR A 647 18.09 3.51 16.30
CA TYR A 647 18.43 4.50 15.27
C TYR A 647 19.90 4.37 14.83
N GLY A 648 20.82 4.21 15.79
CA GLY A 648 22.23 3.95 15.50
C GLY A 648 22.42 2.64 14.72
N MET A 649 21.70 1.58 15.09
CA MET A 649 21.69 0.31 14.38
C MET A 649 21.15 0.46 12.94
N ALA A 650 20.11 1.28 12.75
CA ALA A 650 19.55 1.56 11.43
C ALA A 650 20.54 2.30 10.52
N LEU A 651 21.30 3.26 11.04
CA LEU A 651 22.35 3.96 10.28
C LEU A 651 23.39 2.98 9.71
N ASP A 652 23.86 2.05 10.54
CA ASP A 652 24.81 1.02 10.09
C ASP A 652 24.18 0.03 9.12
N ALA A 653 22.96 -0.42 9.41
CA ALA A 653 22.23 -1.35 8.54
C ALA A 653 22.10 -0.77 7.13
N VAL A 654 21.76 0.52 7.01
CA VAL A 654 21.66 1.21 5.72
C VAL A 654 23.03 1.41 5.08
N ALA A 655 24.05 1.76 5.85
CA ALA A 655 25.41 1.96 5.33
C ALA A 655 25.99 0.69 4.66
N LEU A 656 25.59 -0.50 5.13
CA LEU A 656 26.03 -1.78 4.56
C LEU A 656 25.58 -2.03 3.11
N VAL A 657 24.59 -1.30 2.61
CA VAL A 657 24.06 -1.43 1.24
C VAL A 657 24.12 -0.13 0.46
N GLU A 658 24.93 0.83 0.92
CA GLU A 658 25.08 2.13 0.25
C GLU A 658 25.57 1.99 -1.20
N ASP A 659 26.40 0.97 -1.48
CA ASP A 659 26.84 0.60 -2.84
C ASP A 659 25.66 0.30 -3.78
N ILE A 660 24.61 -0.35 -3.27
CA ILE A 660 23.40 -0.69 -4.03
C ILE A 660 22.47 0.53 -4.16
N LEU A 661 22.40 1.36 -3.13
CA LEU A 661 21.58 2.58 -3.13
C LEU A 661 22.13 3.66 -4.07
N GLN A 662 23.45 3.71 -4.27
CA GLN A 662 24.11 4.70 -5.13
C GLN A 662 24.11 4.30 -6.61
N SER A 663 24.23 3.00 -6.93
CA SER A 663 24.23 2.51 -8.31
C SER A 663 22.91 2.83 -9.03
N THR A 664 21.80 2.82 -8.30
CA THR A 664 20.46 3.12 -8.81
C THR A 664 20.18 4.60 -9.06
N ARG A 665 20.86 5.53 -8.37
CA ARG A 665 20.74 6.97 -8.67
C ARG A 665 21.40 7.37 -10.00
N THR A 666 22.33 6.56 -10.49
CA THR A 666 23.11 6.86 -11.70
C THR A 666 22.38 6.42 -12.97
N THR A 667 21.57 5.36 -12.90
CA THR A 667 20.70 4.90 -14.00
C THR A 667 19.44 5.75 -14.17
N ALA A 668 18.94 6.41 -13.12
CA ALA A 668 17.75 7.29 -13.21
C ALA A 668 18.03 8.69 -13.81
N ARG A 669 19.29 9.02 -14.16
CA ARG A 669 19.70 10.32 -14.75
C ARG A 669 20.20 10.23 -16.20
N LEU A 670 20.19 9.04 -16.78
CA LEU A 670 20.50 8.77 -18.19
C LEU A 670 19.21 8.35 -18.88
#